data_AF-A0A7W7WQX1-F1
#
_entry.id   AF-A0A7W7WQX1-F1
#
_cell.length_a   1.000
_cell.length_b   1.000
_cell.length_c   1.000
_cell.angle_alpha   90.00
_cell.angle_beta   90.00
_cell.angle_gamma   90.00
#
_symmetry.space_group_name_H-M   'P 1'
#
loop_
_entity.id
_entity.type
_entity.pdbx_description
1 polymer ?
#
loop_
_entity_poly.entity_id
_entity_poly.type
_entity_poly.pdbx_seq_one_letter_code
_entity_poly.pdbx_strand_id
1 'polypeptide(L)'
;MPVTIHRRATWAQYVNEDQRPHAAADPAPSDNPDWNPIGGVFVHHRGPADPFGGEYPTEEDCRRDIAEVYEDHTSGDEFNGDIGYNFLICQHGNIYQGRGYERGEANAGEAGPVDGLKRNANFYSICALMRSNHTANETLLEAYRQLIQHLRTEAPRTCGTRIYPHSFGYDTECPGNLTMYAQPGSTIDPAAPWTGLADIYIFAAQKWVNATYQNAPGYIRCPETGRTGWSTVLSLTQGLQHELGISPTVQNFGPGTFAAVKQRRLVPSDESNLNLIRIYNGALWCKGYWTSTIQAFWNSDSQAALEALYGHAGLSYSDSAQRYEMWPHVVKALMRMDQFRLVPRGDINIQRIQQRLNSRYVADIGIPAMALVPCDGIYSRDVQQGFMMAVQYEIGIAPDAITGYFGPGTQAGLRGRGSGQLTGNLRYLFRSACYFNSPTMLPGDPQVPLMYKPEDIGTDTQTSTHLEWVRAFQRFSQISVTGTNDYTTWAQLLVSSGDTDRPATGCDCITEITAARGAQLRAAGYQIVGRYLDEHLPPSDPYYLGKALKSGEPQTILDAGLRFFPIFQYNGTQLGNFTYAKGYDQGKIAHQKAVEHRIPAGACIYFAVDYDALDIDIDSNIKPYFSGVKAGLAELGNRYTFGIYGSRNVCSRVSHEVGARWSLVSGMSWGYSGNLGFPLPENWSFNQIREYEFQPGWGLDHDVWRQGADPGVSTLVTGQ
;
A
#
# COMPACT_ATOMS: atom_id res chain seq x y z
N MET A 1 13.30 8.21 26.79
CA MET A 1 13.41 8.33 28.26
C MET A 1 14.38 7.27 28.73
N PRO A 2 15.22 7.53 29.74
CA PRO A 2 16.10 6.50 30.28
C PRO A 2 15.26 5.32 30.79
N VAL A 3 15.71 4.10 30.52
CA VAL A 3 15.01 2.90 30.99
C VAL A 3 15.19 2.76 32.50
N THR A 4 14.12 2.48 33.23
CA THR A 4 14.19 2.17 34.66
C THR A 4 14.25 0.67 34.85
N ILE A 5 15.38 0.17 35.37
CA ILE A 5 15.54 -1.24 35.74
C ILE A 5 15.52 -1.35 37.27
N HIS A 6 14.50 -2.03 37.78
CA HIS A 6 14.33 -2.27 39.21
C HIS A 6 15.34 -3.30 39.71
N ARG A 7 16.05 -2.96 40.79
CA ARG A 7 17.10 -3.80 41.38
C ARG A 7 16.53 -5.05 42.03
N ARG A 8 17.37 -6.06 42.23
CA ARG A 8 16.98 -7.34 42.83
C ARG A 8 16.22 -7.23 44.16
N ALA A 9 16.60 -6.28 45.00
CA ALA A 9 15.94 -5.99 46.27
C ALA A 9 14.42 -5.73 46.14
N THR A 10 13.91 -5.26 44.99
CA THR A 10 12.47 -4.98 44.83
C THR A 10 11.63 -6.24 44.78
N TRP A 11 12.17 -7.37 44.29
CA TRP A 11 11.48 -8.66 44.22
C TRP A 11 11.99 -9.66 45.28
N ALA A 12 13.22 -9.53 45.76
CA ALA A 12 13.81 -10.42 46.76
C ALA A 12 13.04 -10.48 48.09
N GLN A 13 12.25 -9.46 48.42
CA GLN A 13 11.38 -9.46 49.61
C GLN A 13 10.34 -10.59 49.62
N TYR A 14 10.02 -11.15 48.45
CA TYR A 14 9.06 -12.25 48.29
C TYR A 14 9.69 -13.64 48.35
N VAL A 15 11.02 -13.73 48.41
CA VAL A 15 11.78 -15.00 48.56
C VAL A 15 11.76 -15.45 50.03
N ASN A 16 11.92 -16.76 50.27
CA ASN A 16 12.16 -17.34 51.59
C ASN A 16 13.25 -16.61 52.38
N GLU A 17 13.02 -16.39 53.68
CA GLU A 17 13.87 -15.56 54.55
C GLU A 17 15.36 -15.89 54.49
N ASP A 18 15.69 -17.17 54.51
CA ASP A 18 17.07 -17.67 54.50
C ASP A 18 17.80 -17.38 53.18
N GLN A 19 17.06 -17.19 52.08
CA GLN A 19 17.61 -16.93 50.75
C GLN A 19 17.55 -15.44 50.35
N ARG A 20 16.79 -14.59 51.06
CA ARG A 20 16.65 -13.14 50.76
C ARG A 20 17.98 -12.40 50.65
N PRO A 21 18.99 -12.63 51.52
CA PRO A 21 20.28 -11.93 51.39
C PRO A 21 20.96 -12.21 50.04
N HIS A 22 20.93 -13.46 49.56
CA HIS A 22 21.48 -13.81 48.25
C HIS A 22 20.60 -13.25 47.12
N ALA A 23 19.28 -13.39 47.23
CA ALA A 23 18.34 -12.88 46.23
C ALA A 23 18.43 -11.36 46.05
N ALA A 24 18.71 -10.59 47.11
CA ALA A 24 18.80 -9.13 47.07
C ALA A 24 20.19 -8.59 46.70
N ALA A 25 21.24 -9.42 46.75
CA ALA A 25 22.61 -9.02 46.44
C ALA A 25 22.79 -8.67 44.96
N ASP A 26 23.76 -7.82 44.64
CA ASP A 26 24.09 -7.52 43.24
C ASP A 26 24.51 -8.81 42.49
N PRO A 27 24.20 -8.96 41.20
CA PRO A 27 24.56 -10.15 40.43
C PRO A 27 26.07 -10.41 40.46
N ALA A 28 26.45 -11.68 40.62
CA ALA A 28 27.85 -12.08 40.52
C ALA A 28 28.36 -11.96 39.06
N PRO A 29 29.60 -11.48 38.85
CA PRO A 29 30.28 -11.53 37.55
C PRO A 29 30.32 -12.94 36.95
N SER A 30 30.37 -13.02 35.62
CA SER A 30 30.51 -14.30 34.93
C SER A 30 31.86 -14.94 35.18
N ASP A 31 31.86 -16.23 35.57
CA ASP A 31 33.05 -17.08 35.54
C ASP A 31 33.45 -17.48 34.10
N ASN A 32 32.60 -17.17 33.11
CA ASN A 32 32.90 -17.39 31.70
C ASN A 32 33.71 -16.20 31.13
N PRO A 33 34.99 -16.39 30.76
CA PRO A 33 35.81 -15.32 30.21
C PRO A 33 35.30 -14.80 28.86
N ASP A 34 34.48 -15.59 28.16
CA ASP A 34 33.93 -15.25 26.84
C ASP A 34 32.63 -14.43 26.92
N TRP A 35 32.17 -14.05 28.13
CA TRP A 35 30.94 -13.26 28.30
C TRP A 35 31.04 -11.92 27.56
N ASN A 36 30.37 -11.80 26.43
CA ASN A 36 30.30 -10.57 25.65
C ASN A 36 29.06 -10.62 24.74
N PRO A 37 27.97 -9.90 25.05
CA PRO A 37 26.65 -10.06 24.44
C PRO A 37 26.52 -9.52 22.99
N ILE A 38 27.60 -9.59 22.20
CA ILE A 38 27.68 -9.10 20.81
C ILE A 38 26.70 -9.76 19.84
N GLY A 39 26.09 -10.87 20.22
CA GLY A 39 25.05 -11.53 19.44
C GLY A 39 23.73 -10.77 19.46
N GLY A 40 23.32 -10.26 20.63
CA GLY A 40 22.02 -9.59 20.81
C GLY A 40 21.23 -10.16 21.98
N VAL A 41 19.94 -10.45 21.78
CA VAL A 41 19.02 -10.91 22.83
C VAL A 41 18.28 -12.19 22.47
N PHE A 42 18.04 -13.05 23.46
CA PHE A 42 17.04 -14.12 23.44
C PHE A 42 15.80 -13.73 24.22
N VAL A 43 14.64 -14.03 23.66
CA VAL A 43 13.32 -13.77 24.25
C VAL A 43 12.78 -15.06 24.86
N HIS A 44 12.31 -14.96 26.11
CA HIS A 44 11.82 -16.06 26.94
C HIS A 44 10.44 -15.76 27.55
N HIS A 45 9.78 -16.80 28.05
CA HIS A 45 8.54 -16.70 28.83
C HIS A 45 8.57 -17.63 30.05
N ARG A 46 7.62 -17.50 30.98
CA ARG A 46 7.53 -18.28 32.23
C ARG A 46 6.99 -19.71 32.09
N GLY A 47 7.02 -20.28 30.89
CA GLY A 47 6.60 -21.66 30.63
C GLY A 47 5.10 -21.81 30.34
N PRO A 48 4.57 -23.04 30.34
CA PRO A 48 3.17 -23.32 30.08
C PRO A 48 2.26 -22.72 31.17
N ALA A 49 0.96 -22.70 30.91
CA ALA A 49 -0.02 -22.25 31.89
C ALA A 49 0.07 -23.10 33.17
N ASP A 50 0.39 -22.45 34.29
CA ASP A 50 0.26 -23.05 35.61
C ASP A 50 -1.22 -22.97 36.01
N PRO A 51 -1.91 -24.08 36.33
CA PRO A 51 -3.28 -24.06 36.82
C PRO A 51 -3.48 -23.24 38.10
N PHE A 52 -2.41 -22.87 38.81
CA PHE A 52 -2.42 -22.00 39.99
C PHE A 52 -1.84 -20.60 39.74
N GLY A 53 -1.35 -20.31 38.53
CA GLY A 53 -0.61 -19.09 38.22
C GLY A 53 -0.95 -18.56 36.82
N GLY A 54 -1.86 -17.59 36.76
CA GLY A 54 -2.29 -16.96 35.52
C GLY A 54 -3.05 -15.67 35.79
N GLU A 55 -2.82 -14.69 34.91
CA GLU A 55 -3.14 -13.27 35.06
C GLU A 55 -2.21 -12.61 36.09
N TYR A 56 -1.33 -11.72 35.64
CA TYR A 56 -0.56 -10.85 36.53
C TYR A 56 -1.40 -9.57 36.70
N PRO A 57 -2.47 -9.54 37.52
CA PRO A 57 -3.32 -8.36 37.62
C PRO A 57 -2.56 -7.19 38.21
N THR A 58 -1.57 -7.45 39.07
CA THR A 58 -0.77 -6.44 39.72
C THR A 58 0.73 -6.64 39.51
N GLU A 59 1.48 -5.56 39.69
CA GLU A 59 2.95 -5.60 39.68
C GLU A 59 3.51 -6.44 40.85
N GLU A 60 2.77 -6.59 41.94
CA GLU A 60 3.16 -7.47 43.04
C GLU A 60 3.20 -8.95 42.61
N ASP A 61 2.26 -9.39 41.77
CA ASP A 61 2.24 -10.75 41.24
C ASP A 61 3.47 -11.02 40.36
N CYS A 62 3.88 -10.03 39.56
CA CYS A 62 5.12 -10.10 38.79
C CYS A 62 6.34 -10.30 39.69
N ARG A 63 6.44 -9.55 40.79
CA ARG A 63 7.58 -9.65 41.72
C ARG A 63 7.59 -10.97 42.49
N ARG A 64 6.42 -11.49 42.86
CA ARG A 64 6.28 -12.82 43.47
C ARG A 64 6.70 -13.94 42.52
N ASP A 65 6.29 -13.87 41.26
CA ASP A 65 6.71 -14.85 40.25
C ASP A 65 8.22 -14.75 39.98
N ILE A 66 8.83 -13.55 39.99
CA ILE A 66 10.30 -13.44 39.91
C ILE A 66 10.98 -14.17 41.09
N ALA A 67 10.44 -14.04 42.31
CA ALA A 67 10.94 -14.77 43.47
C ALA A 67 10.80 -16.29 43.29
N GLU A 68 9.68 -16.75 42.75
CA GLU A 68 9.46 -18.17 42.42
C GLU A 68 10.44 -18.67 41.35
N VAL A 69 10.71 -17.89 40.29
CA VAL A 69 11.76 -18.20 39.29
C VAL A 69 13.10 -18.42 39.98
N TYR A 70 13.44 -17.53 40.92
CA TYR A 70 14.70 -17.59 41.63
C TYR A 70 14.77 -18.82 42.53
N GLU A 71 13.70 -19.15 43.26
CA GLU A 71 13.65 -20.34 44.12
C GLU A 71 13.76 -21.64 43.30
N ASP A 72 13.05 -21.71 42.16
CA ASP A 72 13.13 -22.84 41.23
C ASP A 72 14.56 -23.03 40.68
N HIS A 73 15.16 -21.96 40.15
CA HIS A 73 16.51 -22.00 39.58
C HIS A 73 17.64 -22.19 40.60
N THR A 74 17.38 -21.94 41.90
CA THR A 74 18.37 -22.13 42.97
C THR A 74 18.28 -23.51 43.61
N SER A 75 17.25 -24.29 43.31
CA SER A 75 17.02 -25.64 43.86
C SER A 75 17.96 -26.72 43.28
N GLY A 76 18.79 -26.38 42.29
CA GLY A 76 19.80 -27.26 41.68
C GLY A 76 21.03 -26.51 41.10
N ASP A 77 21.94 -27.26 40.48
CA ASP A 77 23.23 -26.73 40.00
C ASP A 77 23.19 -26.10 38.59
N GLU A 78 22.08 -26.29 37.86
CA GLU A 78 21.93 -25.91 36.44
C GLU A 78 22.21 -24.43 36.18
N PHE A 79 21.74 -23.56 37.07
CA PHE A 79 21.84 -22.11 36.91
C PHE A 79 22.94 -21.49 37.78
N ASN A 80 23.88 -22.29 38.28
CA ASN A 80 24.93 -21.85 39.23
C ASN A 80 24.34 -21.16 40.47
N GLY A 81 23.24 -21.69 41.01
CA GLY A 81 22.61 -21.20 42.23
C GLY A 81 22.08 -19.77 42.14
N ASP A 82 21.65 -19.29 40.95
CA ASP A 82 21.00 -17.97 40.79
C ASP A 82 19.99 -17.99 39.63
N ILE A 83 19.09 -17.00 39.60
CA ILE A 83 18.06 -16.86 38.54
C ILE A 83 18.67 -16.89 37.14
N GLY A 84 18.18 -17.73 36.23
CA GLY A 84 18.75 -17.97 34.88
C GLY A 84 18.69 -16.82 33.86
N TYR A 85 17.91 -15.76 34.10
CA TYR A 85 17.63 -14.68 33.15
C TYR A 85 18.36 -13.38 33.49
N ASN A 86 18.75 -12.60 32.48
CA ASN A 86 19.37 -11.28 32.72
C ASN A 86 18.36 -10.27 33.22
N PHE A 87 17.22 -10.20 32.55
CA PHE A 87 16.15 -9.26 32.84
C PHE A 87 14.80 -9.95 32.74
N LEU A 88 13.86 -9.50 33.56
CA LEU A 88 12.48 -9.97 33.53
C LEU A 88 11.57 -8.77 33.29
N ILE A 89 10.59 -8.90 32.38
CA ILE A 89 9.67 -7.82 32.04
C ILE A 89 8.25 -8.20 32.44
N CYS A 90 7.66 -7.37 33.28
CA CYS A 90 6.28 -7.48 33.71
C CYS A 90 5.32 -6.93 32.65
N GLN A 91 4.10 -7.47 32.59
CA GLN A 91 3.08 -7.02 31.65
C GLN A 91 2.63 -5.57 31.90
N HIS A 92 2.92 -5.01 33.09
CA HIS A 92 2.70 -3.60 33.41
C HIS A 92 3.85 -2.67 32.97
N GLY A 93 4.88 -3.21 32.29
CA GLY A 93 5.98 -2.43 31.71
C GLY A 93 7.22 -2.28 32.59
N ASN A 94 7.17 -2.74 33.84
CA ASN A 94 8.33 -2.73 34.72
C ASN A 94 9.36 -3.78 34.32
N ILE A 95 10.63 -3.37 34.34
CA ILE A 95 11.78 -4.24 34.04
C ILE A 95 12.52 -4.50 35.34
N TYR A 96 12.78 -5.77 35.64
CA TYR A 96 13.48 -6.22 36.83
C TYR A 96 14.82 -6.85 36.47
N GLN A 97 15.83 -6.57 37.30
CA GLN A 97 17.13 -7.18 37.22
C GLN A 97 17.08 -8.61 37.75
N GLY A 98 17.49 -9.58 36.93
CA GLY A 98 17.91 -10.91 37.37
C GLY A 98 19.44 -10.92 37.47
N ARG A 99 20.12 -11.57 36.53
CA ARG A 99 21.59 -11.55 36.39
C ARG A 99 22.15 -10.19 35.94
N GLY A 100 21.32 -9.28 35.45
CA GLY A 100 21.73 -7.97 34.99
C GLY A 100 22.79 -8.03 33.88
N TYR A 101 23.81 -7.18 33.97
CA TYR A 101 24.86 -7.03 32.95
C TYR A 101 26.06 -7.98 33.15
N GLU A 102 26.12 -8.65 34.29
CA GLU A 102 27.36 -9.24 34.81
C GLU A 102 27.68 -10.61 34.21
N ARG A 103 26.66 -11.34 33.73
CA ARG A 103 26.80 -12.68 33.14
C ARG A 103 25.63 -13.04 32.24
N GLY A 104 25.85 -13.94 31.28
CA GLY A 104 24.82 -14.40 30.36
C GLY A 104 23.81 -15.36 30.95
N GLU A 105 22.87 -15.75 30.10
CA GLU A 105 21.87 -16.76 30.42
C GLU A 105 22.53 -18.09 30.82
N ALA A 106 21.84 -18.90 31.63
CA ALA A 106 22.22 -20.30 31.88
C ALA A 106 21.13 -21.26 31.39
N ASN A 107 20.43 -20.90 30.30
CA ASN A 107 19.28 -21.63 29.78
C ASN A 107 19.43 -22.02 28.30
N ALA A 108 20.66 -22.10 27.78
CA ALA A 108 20.88 -22.62 26.43
C ALA A 108 20.60 -24.12 26.29
N GLY A 109 20.57 -24.88 27.39
CA GLY A 109 20.47 -26.34 27.36
C GLY A 109 21.55 -26.97 26.47
N GLU A 110 21.15 -27.91 25.60
CA GLU A 110 22.00 -28.53 24.57
C GLU A 110 22.07 -27.73 23.24
N ALA A 111 21.51 -26.51 23.19
CA ALA A 111 21.48 -25.72 21.97
C ALA A 111 22.90 -25.35 21.48
N GLY A 112 23.16 -25.59 20.20
CA GLY A 112 24.42 -25.24 19.55
C GLY A 112 24.64 -23.72 19.41
N PRO A 113 25.86 -23.30 19.02
CA PRO A 113 26.16 -21.90 18.76
C PRO A 113 25.34 -21.35 17.58
N VAL A 114 24.99 -20.06 17.64
CA VAL A 114 24.32 -19.33 16.55
C VAL A 114 25.37 -18.53 15.79
N ASP A 115 25.64 -18.90 14.53
CA ASP A 115 26.71 -18.32 13.72
C ASP A 115 28.07 -18.27 14.43
N GLY A 116 28.42 -19.34 15.16
CA GLY A 116 29.65 -19.44 15.94
C GLY A 116 29.62 -18.69 17.29
N LEU A 117 28.54 -18.00 17.63
CA LEU A 117 28.36 -17.35 18.93
C LEU A 117 27.65 -18.29 19.92
N LYS A 118 28.25 -18.53 21.09
CA LYS A 118 27.65 -19.35 22.15
C LYS A 118 26.56 -18.55 22.85
N ARG A 119 25.35 -19.12 22.97
CA ARG A 119 24.18 -18.44 23.55
C ARG A 119 24.44 -17.83 24.95
N ASN A 120 24.87 -18.67 25.91
CA ASN A 120 25.22 -18.25 27.29
C ASN A 120 26.40 -17.26 27.38
N ALA A 121 27.22 -17.14 26.33
CA ALA A 121 28.38 -16.23 26.31
C ALA A 121 28.10 -14.94 25.54
N ASN A 122 27.19 -14.97 24.56
CA ASN A 122 27.11 -13.92 23.55
C ASN A 122 25.74 -13.26 23.41
N PHE A 123 24.78 -13.56 24.28
CA PHE A 123 23.45 -12.97 24.25
C PHE A 123 22.94 -12.63 25.65
N TYR A 124 22.21 -11.53 25.76
CA TYR A 124 21.35 -11.28 26.92
C TYR A 124 20.07 -12.10 26.80
N SER A 125 19.48 -12.47 27.94
CA SER A 125 18.24 -13.22 28.00
C SER A 125 17.17 -12.45 28.76
N ILE A 126 16.06 -12.22 28.08
CA ILE A 126 14.96 -11.39 28.56
C ILE A 126 13.72 -12.27 28.68
N CYS A 127 13.24 -12.47 29.91
CA CYS A 127 12.04 -13.27 30.18
C CYS A 127 10.83 -12.36 30.38
N ALA A 128 9.80 -12.55 29.57
CA ALA A 128 8.50 -11.96 29.88
C ALA A 128 7.82 -12.74 30.99
N LEU A 129 7.24 -12.02 31.95
CA LEU A 129 6.33 -12.57 32.94
C LEU A 129 4.96 -12.79 32.27
N MET A 130 4.91 -13.83 31.45
CA MET A 130 3.71 -14.32 30.77
C MET A 130 3.83 -15.83 30.53
N ARG A 131 2.69 -16.50 30.37
CA ARG A 131 2.61 -17.91 30.02
C ARG A 131 2.61 -18.10 28.50
N SER A 132 2.89 -19.33 28.05
CA SER A 132 3.07 -19.65 26.62
C SER A 132 1.88 -19.32 25.71
N ASN A 133 0.67 -19.38 26.25
CA ASN A 133 -0.59 -19.08 25.55
C ASN A 133 -1.08 -17.63 25.72
N HIS A 134 -0.41 -16.80 26.53
CA HIS A 134 -0.82 -15.41 26.73
C HIS A 134 -0.56 -14.56 25.47
N THR A 135 -1.31 -13.47 25.32
CA THR A 135 -1.06 -12.45 24.30
C THR A 135 -0.31 -11.29 24.92
N ALA A 136 0.78 -10.86 24.29
CA ALA A 136 1.52 -9.68 24.72
C ALA A 136 0.66 -8.41 24.58
N ASN A 137 0.64 -7.58 25.63
CA ASN A 137 0.04 -6.25 25.57
C ASN A 137 1.07 -5.20 25.09
N GLU A 138 0.59 -4.01 24.75
CA GLU A 138 1.43 -2.92 24.24
C GLU A 138 2.52 -2.53 25.23
N THR A 139 2.17 -2.37 26.50
CA THR A 139 3.07 -1.98 27.59
C THR A 139 4.29 -2.91 27.73
N LEU A 140 4.08 -4.24 27.62
CA LEU A 140 5.15 -5.22 27.63
C LEU A 140 6.09 -5.06 26.43
N LEU A 141 5.54 -4.87 25.24
CA LEU A 141 6.33 -4.73 24.01
C LEU A 141 7.13 -3.41 23.99
N GLU A 142 6.55 -2.32 24.53
CA GLU A 142 7.26 -1.07 24.73
C GLU A 142 8.43 -1.24 25.70
N ALA A 143 8.22 -1.96 26.82
CA ALA A 143 9.28 -2.25 27.77
C ALA A 143 10.40 -3.11 27.15
N TYR A 144 10.07 -4.11 26.33
CA TYR A 144 11.05 -4.85 25.53
C TYR A 144 11.86 -3.91 24.65
N ARG A 145 11.18 -3.04 23.89
CA ARG A 145 11.82 -2.11 22.97
C ARG A 145 12.75 -1.14 23.68
N GLN A 146 12.33 -0.59 24.83
CA GLN A 146 13.15 0.29 25.66
C GLN A 146 14.35 -0.43 26.25
N LEU A 147 14.17 -1.65 26.77
CA LEU A 147 15.26 -2.45 27.29
C LEU A 147 16.27 -2.80 26.19
N ILE A 148 15.82 -3.28 25.03
CA ILE A 148 16.73 -3.63 23.92
C ILE A 148 17.49 -2.40 23.43
N GLN A 149 16.84 -1.23 23.37
CA GLN A 149 17.51 0.02 23.03
C GLN A 149 18.63 0.33 24.02
N HIS A 150 18.30 0.29 25.32
CA HIS A 150 19.29 0.50 26.39
C HIS A 150 20.45 -0.50 26.31
N LEU A 151 20.16 -1.79 26.10
CA LEU A 151 21.18 -2.82 25.97
C LEU A 151 22.09 -2.60 24.76
N ARG A 152 21.63 -1.93 23.71
CA ARG A 152 22.44 -1.61 22.53
C ARG A 152 23.29 -0.34 22.70
N THR A 153 22.86 0.61 23.53
CA THR A 153 23.49 1.95 23.57
C THR A 153 24.10 2.37 24.90
N GLU A 154 23.60 1.86 26.01
CA GLU A 154 23.88 2.40 27.36
C GLU A 154 24.36 1.35 28.35
N ALA A 155 24.13 0.06 28.09
CA ALA A 155 24.57 -1.01 28.99
C ALA A 155 26.12 -1.07 29.09
N PRO A 156 26.68 -1.44 30.26
CA PRO A 156 28.12 -1.59 30.45
C PRO A 156 28.80 -2.50 29.42
N ARG A 157 28.08 -3.54 28.98
CA ARG A 157 28.42 -4.35 27.80
C ARG A 157 27.26 -4.26 26.82
N THR A 158 27.45 -3.52 25.73
CA THR A 158 26.41 -3.34 24.72
C THR A 158 26.18 -4.63 23.92
N CYS A 159 24.94 -4.87 23.50
CA CYS A 159 24.58 -6.06 22.74
C CYS A 159 24.49 -5.84 21.24
N GLY A 160 24.52 -6.94 20.49
CA GLY A 160 24.29 -6.96 19.05
C GLY A 160 22.85 -6.64 18.63
N THR A 161 22.61 -6.70 17.33
CA THR A 161 21.31 -6.37 16.75
C THR A 161 20.34 -7.55 16.65
N ARG A 162 20.79 -8.79 16.89
CA ARG A 162 19.93 -9.96 16.72
C ARG A 162 18.92 -10.08 17.86
N ILE A 163 17.74 -10.55 17.50
CA ILE A 163 16.64 -10.87 18.42
C ILE A 163 16.16 -12.25 18.00
N TYR A 164 16.20 -13.22 18.92
CA TYR A 164 15.79 -14.59 18.63
C TYR A 164 14.81 -15.12 19.67
N PRO A 165 13.87 -15.99 19.27
CA PRO A 165 13.13 -16.78 20.24
C PRO A 165 14.07 -17.82 20.86
N HIS A 166 13.80 -18.23 22.09
CA HIS A 166 14.52 -19.34 22.71
C HIS A 166 14.51 -20.61 21.84
N SER A 167 13.40 -20.87 21.12
CA SER A 167 13.21 -21.95 20.15
C SER A 167 14.07 -21.89 18.88
N PHE A 168 14.89 -20.85 18.67
CA PHE A 168 15.73 -20.74 17.48
C PHE A 168 16.85 -21.80 17.44
N GLY A 169 16.61 -22.95 16.79
CA GLY A 169 17.58 -24.06 16.78
C GLY A 169 17.64 -24.84 18.10
N TYR A 170 16.58 -24.77 18.90
CA TYR A 170 16.39 -25.54 20.13
C TYR A 170 14.94 -26.01 20.22
N ASP A 171 14.71 -27.28 20.56
CA ASP A 171 13.36 -27.87 20.59
C ASP A 171 12.64 -27.47 21.89
N THR A 172 11.97 -26.33 21.85
CA THR A 172 11.18 -25.78 22.97
C THR A 172 10.00 -24.97 22.45
N GLU A 173 8.91 -24.90 23.23
CA GLU A 173 7.81 -23.98 22.93
C GLU A 173 8.17 -22.52 23.23
N CYS A 174 9.19 -22.26 24.05
CA CYS A 174 9.58 -20.93 24.49
C CYS A 174 10.05 -20.06 23.30
N PRO A 175 9.57 -18.80 23.15
CA PRO A 175 8.76 -18.02 24.08
C PRO A 175 7.26 -17.98 23.71
N GLY A 176 6.71 -19.08 23.18
CA GLY A 176 5.29 -19.22 22.90
C GLY A 176 4.81 -18.18 21.89
N ASN A 177 3.71 -17.50 22.21
CA ASN A 177 3.16 -16.43 21.38
C ASN A 177 4.10 -15.22 21.19
N LEU A 178 5.15 -15.04 22.02
CA LEU A 178 6.15 -13.98 21.78
C LEU A 178 7.06 -14.28 20.59
N THR A 179 7.05 -15.51 20.06
CA THR A 179 7.86 -15.89 18.90
C THR A 179 7.62 -14.96 17.71
N MET A 180 6.39 -14.46 17.52
CA MET A 180 6.06 -13.51 16.44
C MET A 180 6.77 -12.15 16.56
N TYR A 181 7.22 -11.79 17.76
CA TYR A 181 8.01 -10.58 18.01
C TYR A 181 9.51 -10.85 18.15
N ALA A 182 9.92 -12.08 18.44
CA ALA A 182 11.32 -12.42 18.71
C ALA A 182 12.18 -12.53 17.43
N GLN A 183 12.15 -11.50 16.58
CA GLN A 183 12.87 -11.46 15.31
C GLN A 183 13.29 -10.02 14.99
N PRO A 184 14.41 -9.80 14.27
CA PRO A 184 14.80 -8.48 13.80
C PRO A 184 13.68 -7.84 12.96
N GLY A 185 13.52 -6.53 13.07
CA GLY A 185 12.49 -5.79 12.33
C GLY A 185 11.08 -5.83 12.94
N SER A 186 10.88 -6.55 14.05
CA SER A 186 9.58 -6.63 14.72
C SER A 186 9.26 -5.38 15.57
N THR A 187 8.08 -5.35 16.17
CA THR A 187 7.63 -4.30 17.09
C THR A 187 8.61 -4.05 18.26
N ILE A 188 9.26 -5.10 18.76
CA ILE A 188 10.21 -4.98 19.88
C ILE A 188 11.62 -4.57 19.43
N ASP A 189 11.91 -4.53 18.13
CA ASP A 189 13.21 -4.10 17.61
C ASP A 189 13.27 -2.57 17.53
N PRO A 190 14.07 -1.88 18.36
CA PRO A 190 14.15 -0.44 18.33
C PRO A 190 14.72 0.13 17.02
N ALA A 191 15.38 -0.70 16.20
CA ALA A 191 15.87 -0.30 14.87
C ALA A 191 14.77 -0.23 13.81
N ALA A 192 13.57 -0.76 14.09
CA ALA A 192 12.43 -0.75 13.18
C ALA A 192 11.33 0.21 13.67
N PRO A 193 10.48 0.77 12.78
CA PRO A 193 9.32 1.55 13.20
C PRO A 193 8.37 0.75 14.12
N TRP A 194 7.71 1.44 15.05
CA TRP A 194 6.67 0.81 15.87
C TRP A 194 5.50 0.37 14.98
N THR A 195 5.21 -0.93 14.98
CA THR A 195 4.14 -1.52 14.14
C THR A 195 2.96 -2.04 14.98
N GLY A 196 2.97 -1.81 16.29
CA GLY A 196 1.90 -2.21 17.22
C GLY A 196 1.79 -3.72 17.43
N LEU A 197 0.63 -4.16 17.94
CA LEU A 197 0.35 -5.56 18.23
C LEU A 197 0.21 -6.41 16.95
N ALA A 198 0.63 -7.67 17.03
CA ALA A 198 0.39 -8.72 16.06
C ALA A 198 -0.73 -9.66 16.55
N ASP A 199 -1.38 -10.35 15.61
CA ASP A 199 -2.53 -11.21 15.89
C ASP A 199 -2.08 -12.69 16.04
N ILE A 200 -2.39 -13.28 17.19
CA ILE A 200 -2.00 -14.66 17.52
C ILE A 200 -2.67 -15.71 16.62
N TYR A 201 -3.85 -15.43 16.07
CA TYR A 201 -4.56 -16.36 15.19
C TYR A 201 -4.01 -16.29 13.77
N ILE A 202 -3.64 -15.10 13.29
CA ILE A 202 -2.87 -14.96 12.05
C ILE A 202 -1.53 -15.68 12.19
N PHE A 203 -0.84 -15.51 13.33
CA PHE A 203 0.42 -16.19 13.60
C PHE A 203 0.26 -17.72 13.59
N ALA A 204 -0.79 -18.23 14.24
CA ALA A 204 -1.12 -19.66 14.22
C ALA A 204 -1.38 -20.17 12.79
N ALA A 205 -2.13 -19.42 11.98
CA ALA A 205 -2.38 -19.77 10.58
C ALA A 205 -1.11 -19.79 9.74
N GLN A 206 -0.20 -18.82 9.93
CA GLN A 206 1.11 -18.75 9.26
C GLN A 206 1.99 -19.96 9.62
N LYS A 207 2.12 -20.28 10.91
CA LYS A 207 2.87 -21.46 11.36
C LYS A 207 2.28 -22.74 10.78
N TRP A 208 0.96 -22.88 10.85
CA TRP A 208 0.26 -24.07 10.36
C TRP A 208 0.44 -24.28 8.85
N VAL A 209 0.20 -23.23 8.04
CA VAL A 209 0.29 -23.35 6.57
C VAL A 209 1.73 -23.67 6.15
N ASN A 210 2.71 -23.01 6.78
CA ASN A 210 4.13 -23.26 6.51
C ASN A 210 4.52 -24.70 6.86
N ALA A 211 4.16 -25.18 8.06
CA ALA A 211 4.51 -26.53 8.50
C ALA A 211 3.83 -27.61 7.67
N THR A 212 2.57 -27.39 7.27
CA THR A 212 1.76 -28.39 6.55
C THR A 212 2.20 -28.53 5.09
N TYR A 213 2.49 -27.41 4.42
CA TYR A 213 2.74 -27.41 2.98
C TYR A 213 4.20 -27.16 2.57
N GLN A 214 5.16 -27.14 3.51
CA GLN A 214 6.59 -26.96 3.21
C GLN A 214 7.15 -27.88 2.11
N ASN A 215 6.58 -29.07 1.94
CA ASN A 215 7.01 -30.06 0.94
C ASN A 215 6.12 -30.09 -0.31
N ALA A 216 5.09 -29.25 -0.40
CA ALA A 216 4.22 -29.20 -1.57
C ALA A 216 4.96 -28.52 -2.75
N PRO A 217 4.95 -29.11 -3.96
CA PRO A 217 5.62 -28.52 -5.12
C PRO A 217 5.16 -27.08 -5.39
N GLY A 218 6.12 -26.17 -5.50
CA GLY A 218 5.90 -24.74 -5.76
C GLY A 218 5.53 -23.90 -4.53
N TYR A 219 5.32 -24.50 -3.36
CA TYR A 219 4.94 -23.77 -2.15
C TYR A 219 6.04 -22.78 -1.70
N ILE A 220 5.61 -21.58 -1.30
CA ILE A 220 6.51 -20.52 -0.79
C ILE A 220 6.06 -20.16 0.62
N ARG A 221 7.00 -20.26 1.57
CA ARG A 221 6.78 -19.96 3.00
C ARG A 221 6.46 -18.48 3.21
N CYS A 222 5.44 -18.16 4.03
CA CYS A 222 5.21 -16.80 4.50
C CYS A 222 5.97 -16.48 5.80
N PRO A 223 6.27 -15.21 6.09
CA PRO A 223 6.77 -14.80 7.41
C PRO A 223 5.75 -15.15 8.51
N GLU A 224 6.25 -15.61 9.66
CA GLU A 224 5.45 -15.95 10.85
C GLU A 224 5.50 -14.77 11.83
N THR A 225 4.72 -13.73 11.54
CA THR A 225 4.79 -12.42 12.22
C THR A 225 3.49 -12.05 12.93
N GLY A 226 2.43 -12.85 12.78
CA GLY A 226 1.09 -12.49 13.22
C GLY A 226 0.48 -11.32 12.45
N ARG A 227 1.11 -10.89 11.34
CA ARG A 227 0.62 -9.82 10.47
C ARG A 227 0.10 -10.39 9.16
N THR A 228 -1.14 -10.02 8.81
CA THR A 228 -1.71 -10.33 7.49
C THR A 228 -0.98 -9.56 6.38
N GLY A 229 -1.10 -10.03 5.14
CA GLY A 229 -0.48 -9.44 3.96
C GLY A 229 -0.47 -10.42 2.78
N TRP A 230 0.03 -9.96 1.63
CA TRP A 230 0.10 -10.75 0.39
C TRP A 230 0.78 -12.11 0.61
N SER A 231 1.93 -12.16 1.28
CA SER A 231 2.64 -13.42 1.54
C SER A 231 1.78 -14.43 2.30
N THR A 232 1.03 -13.99 3.31
CA THR A 232 0.12 -14.84 4.10
C THR A 232 -1.03 -15.37 3.25
N VAL A 233 -1.78 -14.50 2.55
CA VAL A 233 -2.94 -14.94 1.75
C VAL A 233 -2.52 -15.79 0.54
N LEU A 234 -1.36 -15.52 -0.06
CA LEU A 234 -0.82 -16.32 -1.16
C LEU A 234 -0.33 -17.70 -0.69
N SER A 235 0.22 -17.80 0.53
CA SER A 235 0.56 -19.10 1.12
C SER A 235 -0.70 -19.93 1.42
N LEU A 236 -1.76 -19.29 1.94
CA LEU A 236 -3.07 -19.93 2.10
C LEU A 236 -3.68 -20.33 0.74
N THR A 237 -3.46 -19.54 -0.32
CA THR A 237 -3.86 -19.89 -1.70
C THR A 237 -3.18 -21.16 -2.18
N GLN A 238 -1.88 -21.30 -1.92
CA GLN A 238 -1.13 -22.51 -2.30
C GLN A 238 -1.57 -23.72 -1.47
N GLY A 239 -1.86 -23.54 -0.18
CA GLY A 239 -2.50 -24.57 0.64
C GLY A 239 -3.84 -25.02 0.06
N LEU A 240 -4.72 -24.07 -0.30
CA LEU A 240 -6.00 -24.36 -0.95
C LEU A 240 -5.81 -25.14 -2.25
N GLN A 241 -4.88 -24.71 -3.12
CA GLN A 241 -4.58 -25.40 -4.36
C GLN A 241 -4.13 -26.85 -4.11
N HIS A 242 -3.26 -27.08 -3.13
CA HIS A 242 -2.82 -28.42 -2.76
C HIS A 242 -3.99 -29.32 -2.33
N GLU A 243 -4.85 -28.82 -1.43
CA GLU A 243 -6.04 -29.55 -0.96
C GLU A 243 -7.07 -29.81 -2.07
N LEU A 244 -7.05 -29.01 -3.14
CA LEU A 244 -7.87 -29.19 -4.34
C LEU A 244 -7.19 -30.07 -5.41
N GLY A 245 -6.01 -30.62 -5.13
CA GLY A 245 -5.28 -31.50 -6.05
C GLY A 245 -4.52 -30.79 -7.16
N ILE A 246 -4.27 -29.48 -7.04
CA ILE A 246 -3.52 -28.68 -8.01
C ILE A 246 -2.03 -28.74 -7.68
N SER A 247 -1.21 -29.15 -8.66
CA SER A 247 0.26 -29.23 -8.54
C SER A 247 0.95 -28.92 -9.87
N PRO A 248 2.07 -28.17 -9.88
CA PRO A 248 2.62 -27.43 -8.75
C PRO A 248 1.68 -26.30 -8.31
N THR A 249 1.75 -25.93 -7.02
CA THR A 249 1.02 -24.78 -6.49
C THR A 249 1.71 -23.48 -6.92
N VAL A 250 0.95 -22.40 -7.05
CA VAL A 250 1.45 -21.08 -7.47
C VAL A 250 0.78 -19.98 -6.65
N GLN A 251 1.48 -18.87 -6.45
CA GLN A 251 0.98 -17.69 -5.74
C GLN A 251 -0.01 -16.87 -6.60
N ASN A 252 -1.08 -17.51 -7.08
CA ASN A 252 -2.15 -16.86 -7.83
C ASN A 252 -3.46 -17.66 -7.77
N PHE A 253 -4.59 -16.99 -7.48
CA PHE A 253 -5.92 -17.57 -7.62
C PHE A 253 -6.45 -17.37 -9.05
N GLY A 254 -6.05 -18.28 -9.95
CA GLY A 254 -6.41 -18.24 -11.37
C GLY A 254 -7.69 -19.01 -11.74
N PRO A 255 -8.03 -19.08 -13.05
CA PRO A 255 -9.21 -19.80 -13.54
C PRO A 255 -9.27 -21.28 -13.12
N GLY A 256 -8.11 -21.95 -13.05
CA GLY A 256 -8.04 -23.36 -12.60
C GLY A 256 -8.44 -23.54 -11.14
N THR A 257 -7.93 -22.69 -10.24
CA THR A 257 -8.33 -22.71 -8.81
C THR A 257 -9.81 -22.38 -8.66
N PHE A 258 -10.31 -21.39 -9.41
CA PHE A 258 -11.73 -21.04 -9.41
C PHE A 258 -12.61 -22.22 -9.84
N ALA A 259 -12.26 -22.90 -10.92
CA ALA A 259 -12.97 -24.08 -11.41
C ALA A 259 -12.97 -25.22 -10.40
N ALA A 260 -11.83 -25.47 -9.72
CA ALA A 260 -11.72 -26.51 -8.70
C ALA A 260 -12.63 -26.23 -7.48
N VAL A 261 -12.69 -24.97 -7.00
CA VAL A 261 -13.62 -24.59 -5.92
C VAL A 261 -15.07 -24.74 -6.38
N LYS A 262 -15.39 -24.30 -7.60
CA LYS A 262 -16.73 -24.41 -8.18
C LYS A 262 -17.19 -25.87 -8.32
N GLN A 263 -16.29 -26.75 -8.77
CA GLN A 263 -16.56 -28.18 -8.91
C GLN A 263 -16.77 -28.86 -7.55
N ARG A 264 -16.01 -28.45 -6.53
CA ARG A 264 -16.15 -28.98 -5.17
C ARG A 264 -17.52 -28.68 -4.57
N ARG A 265 -18.05 -27.47 -4.80
CA ARG A 265 -19.41 -27.04 -4.41
C ARG A 265 -19.75 -27.27 -2.92
N LEU A 266 -18.75 -27.14 -2.04
CA LEU A 266 -18.94 -27.20 -0.58
C LEU A 266 -18.57 -25.85 0.03
N VAL A 267 -19.54 -25.25 0.74
CA VAL A 267 -19.27 -24.14 1.66
C VAL A 267 -18.71 -24.70 2.98
N PRO A 268 -18.10 -23.89 3.85
CA PRO A 268 -17.38 -24.41 5.01
C PRO A 268 -18.24 -25.19 6.01
N SER A 269 -19.55 -24.89 6.12
CA SER A 269 -20.47 -25.65 6.98
C SER A 269 -20.66 -27.11 6.56
N ASP A 270 -20.39 -27.42 5.29
CA ASP A 270 -20.57 -28.75 4.69
C ASP A 270 -19.21 -29.43 4.42
N GLU A 271 -18.11 -28.77 4.80
CA GLU A 271 -16.75 -29.21 4.49
C GLU A 271 -16.20 -30.13 5.59
N SER A 272 -15.75 -31.32 5.19
CA SER A 272 -15.17 -32.32 6.09
C SER A 272 -13.63 -32.33 6.08
N ASN A 273 -13.00 -31.72 5.07
CA ASN A 273 -11.55 -31.56 5.05
C ASN A 273 -11.13 -30.47 6.04
N LEU A 274 -10.54 -30.88 7.15
CA LEU A 274 -10.10 -29.98 8.22
C LEU A 274 -9.02 -28.98 7.75
N ASN A 275 -8.19 -29.32 6.77
CA ASN A 275 -7.22 -28.37 6.22
C ASN A 275 -7.89 -27.24 5.45
N LEU A 276 -8.97 -27.54 4.71
CA LEU A 276 -9.78 -26.50 4.06
C LEU A 276 -10.48 -25.60 5.08
N ILE A 277 -11.02 -26.17 6.16
CA ILE A 277 -11.57 -25.37 7.28
C ILE A 277 -10.50 -24.44 7.86
N ARG A 278 -9.27 -24.94 8.06
CA ARG A 278 -8.16 -24.12 8.56
C ARG A 278 -7.80 -22.97 7.64
N ILE A 279 -7.84 -23.21 6.34
CA ILE A 279 -7.60 -22.19 5.31
C ILE A 279 -8.71 -21.14 5.35
N TYR A 280 -9.98 -21.53 5.44
CA TYR A 280 -11.10 -20.60 5.46
C TYR A 280 -11.11 -19.73 6.72
N ASN A 281 -10.92 -20.31 7.91
CA ASN A 281 -10.76 -19.55 9.16
C ASN A 281 -9.53 -18.62 9.11
N GLY A 282 -8.39 -19.14 8.63
CA GLY A 282 -7.16 -18.37 8.45
C GLY A 282 -7.34 -17.16 7.52
N ALA A 283 -8.03 -17.35 6.40
CA ALA A 283 -8.31 -16.29 5.46
C ALA A 283 -9.29 -15.25 6.03
N LEU A 284 -10.33 -15.68 6.77
CA LEU A 284 -11.26 -14.77 7.44
C LEU A 284 -10.56 -13.90 8.49
N TRP A 285 -9.65 -14.45 9.28
CA TRP A 285 -8.80 -13.66 10.18
C TRP A 285 -7.95 -12.64 9.42
N CYS A 286 -7.36 -13.05 8.29
CA CYS A 286 -6.59 -12.14 7.42
C CYS A 286 -7.44 -10.99 6.86
N LYS A 287 -8.77 -11.14 6.82
CA LYS A 287 -9.76 -10.11 6.45
C LYS A 287 -10.35 -9.34 7.64
N GLY A 288 -9.89 -9.61 8.86
CA GLY A 288 -10.39 -8.96 10.07
C GLY A 288 -11.75 -9.44 10.55
N TYR A 289 -12.18 -10.65 10.14
CA TYR A 289 -13.37 -11.30 10.67
C TYR A 289 -13.01 -12.24 11.81
N TRP A 290 -13.78 -12.17 12.90
CA TRP A 290 -13.60 -13.03 14.06
C TRP A 290 -14.19 -14.41 13.79
N THR A 291 -13.39 -15.47 13.91
CA THR A 291 -13.81 -16.87 13.68
C THR A 291 -13.43 -17.76 14.87
N SER A 292 -13.65 -19.08 14.75
CA SER A 292 -13.30 -20.08 15.75
C SER A 292 -11.84 -19.97 16.20
N THR A 293 -11.59 -19.85 17.50
CA THR A 293 -10.24 -19.87 18.07
C THR A 293 -9.51 -21.21 17.88
N ILE A 294 -10.26 -22.28 17.59
CA ILE A 294 -9.71 -23.56 17.13
C ILE A 294 -9.77 -23.59 15.61
N GLN A 295 -8.63 -23.39 14.97
CA GLN A 295 -8.54 -23.20 13.51
C GLN A 295 -9.19 -24.32 12.68
N ALA A 296 -9.19 -25.57 13.18
CA ALA A 296 -9.76 -26.74 12.50
C ALA A 296 -11.29 -26.83 12.55
N PHE A 297 -11.92 -25.98 13.35
CA PHE A 297 -13.31 -26.13 13.72
C PHE A 297 -14.14 -25.00 13.13
N TRP A 298 -15.21 -25.34 12.43
CA TRP A 298 -16.18 -24.38 11.94
C TRP A 298 -17.33 -24.24 12.94
N ASN A 299 -17.21 -23.26 13.85
CA ASN A 299 -18.20 -22.97 14.89
C ASN A 299 -19.18 -21.84 14.48
N SER A 300 -20.05 -21.44 15.41
CA SER A 300 -20.98 -20.31 15.21
C SER A 300 -20.30 -18.98 14.90
N ASP A 301 -19.10 -18.70 15.44
CA ASP A 301 -18.36 -17.47 15.14
C ASP A 301 -17.86 -17.46 13.69
N SER A 302 -17.33 -18.60 13.24
CA SER A 302 -16.87 -18.80 11.86
C SER A 302 -18.04 -18.64 10.88
N GLN A 303 -19.18 -19.21 11.24
CA GLN A 303 -20.42 -19.10 10.50
C GLN A 303 -20.91 -17.65 10.42
N ALA A 304 -20.96 -16.92 11.54
CA ALA A 304 -21.33 -15.51 11.59
C ALA A 304 -20.36 -14.61 10.82
N ALA A 305 -19.06 -14.91 10.85
CA ALA A 305 -18.06 -14.21 10.06
C ALA A 305 -18.29 -14.36 8.55
N LEU A 306 -18.60 -15.58 8.10
CA LEU A 306 -18.92 -15.83 6.70
C LEU A 306 -20.20 -15.10 6.28
N GLU A 307 -21.24 -15.14 7.10
CA GLU A 307 -22.49 -14.40 6.87
C GLU A 307 -22.25 -12.89 6.77
N ALA A 308 -21.45 -12.35 7.69
CA ALA A 308 -21.04 -10.95 7.67
C ALA A 308 -20.22 -10.62 6.41
N LEU A 309 -19.32 -11.51 5.97
CA LEU A 309 -18.57 -11.32 4.73
C LEU A 309 -19.49 -11.23 3.51
N TYR A 310 -20.47 -12.12 3.39
CA TYR A 310 -21.48 -12.06 2.32
C TYR A 310 -22.23 -10.73 2.34
N GLY A 311 -22.78 -10.34 3.49
CA GLY A 311 -23.52 -9.08 3.63
C GLY A 311 -22.66 -7.86 3.32
N HIS A 312 -21.42 -7.83 3.81
CA HIS A 312 -20.45 -6.77 3.54
C HIS A 312 -20.05 -6.68 2.06
N ALA A 313 -20.01 -7.81 1.35
CA ALA A 313 -19.80 -7.87 -0.09
C ALA A 313 -21.05 -7.53 -0.92
N GLY A 314 -22.21 -7.30 -0.29
CA GLY A 314 -23.48 -7.02 -0.95
C GLY A 314 -24.24 -8.27 -1.41
N LEU A 315 -23.83 -9.46 -0.96
CA LEU A 315 -24.41 -10.74 -1.37
C LEU A 315 -25.46 -11.23 -0.38
N SER A 316 -26.44 -12.03 -0.84
CA SER A 316 -27.37 -12.71 0.05
C SER A 316 -26.75 -14.00 0.58
N TYR A 317 -26.71 -14.16 1.90
CA TYR A 317 -26.37 -15.44 2.52
C TYR A 317 -27.60 -16.34 2.69
N SER A 318 -28.79 -15.77 2.88
CA SER A 318 -30.02 -16.52 3.17
C SER A 318 -30.57 -17.27 1.95
N ASP A 319 -30.27 -16.79 0.74
CA ASP A 319 -30.54 -17.50 -0.50
C ASP A 319 -29.50 -18.63 -0.68
N SER A 320 -29.94 -19.88 -0.49
CA SER A 320 -29.04 -21.03 -0.58
C SER A 320 -28.46 -21.19 -1.99
N ALA A 321 -29.25 -21.02 -3.05
CA ALA A 321 -28.77 -21.20 -4.42
C ALA A 321 -27.68 -20.18 -4.75
N GLN A 322 -27.95 -18.90 -4.48
CA GLN A 322 -26.97 -17.84 -4.68
C GLN A 322 -25.73 -18.03 -3.80
N ARG A 323 -25.91 -18.48 -2.55
CA ARG A 323 -24.78 -18.72 -1.63
C ARG A 323 -23.77 -19.71 -2.21
N TYR A 324 -24.21 -20.86 -2.72
CA TYR A 324 -23.30 -21.85 -3.33
C TYR A 324 -22.72 -21.37 -4.66
N GLU A 325 -23.49 -20.65 -5.47
CA GLU A 325 -23.01 -20.11 -6.75
C GLU A 325 -21.93 -19.05 -6.55
N MET A 326 -22.08 -18.19 -5.54
CA MET A 326 -21.11 -17.13 -5.22
C MET A 326 -19.89 -17.63 -4.44
N TRP A 327 -19.95 -18.84 -3.88
CA TRP A 327 -18.84 -19.39 -3.09
C TRP A 327 -17.46 -19.32 -3.76
N PRO A 328 -17.26 -19.76 -5.03
CA PRO A 328 -15.96 -19.62 -5.70
C PRO A 328 -15.49 -18.17 -5.85
N HIS A 329 -16.40 -17.20 -5.96
CA HIS A 329 -16.07 -15.78 -5.96
C HIS A 329 -15.64 -15.30 -4.56
N VAL A 330 -16.34 -15.73 -3.52
CA VAL A 330 -16.00 -15.42 -2.12
C VAL A 330 -14.65 -16.02 -1.72
N VAL A 331 -14.35 -17.26 -2.10
CA VAL A 331 -13.04 -17.88 -1.85
C VAL A 331 -11.93 -17.13 -2.59
N LYS A 332 -12.15 -16.75 -3.86
CA LYS A 332 -11.18 -15.93 -4.59
C LYS A 332 -10.88 -14.62 -3.86
N ALA A 333 -11.91 -13.96 -3.34
CA ALA A 333 -11.77 -12.72 -2.59
C ALA A 333 -11.04 -12.92 -1.24
N LEU A 334 -11.32 -14.02 -0.52
CA LEU A 334 -10.60 -14.43 0.69
C LEU A 334 -9.10 -14.63 0.44
N MET A 335 -8.73 -15.14 -0.73
CA MET A 335 -7.35 -15.44 -1.14
C MET A 335 -6.60 -14.26 -1.79
N ARG A 336 -7.21 -13.07 -1.81
CA ARG A 336 -6.61 -11.81 -2.28
C ARG A 336 -6.45 -10.82 -1.13
N MET A 337 -6.09 -9.57 -1.40
CA MET A 337 -6.10 -8.49 -0.39
C MET A 337 -7.41 -7.70 -0.35
N ASP A 338 -8.43 -8.10 -1.12
CA ASP A 338 -9.74 -7.45 -1.21
C ASP A 338 -10.39 -7.26 0.18
N GLN A 339 -10.78 -6.04 0.54
CA GLN A 339 -11.42 -5.72 1.82
C GLN A 339 -12.91 -5.45 1.60
N PHE A 340 -13.76 -5.93 2.51
CA PHE A 340 -15.22 -5.77 2.41
C PHE A 340 -15.81 -4.94 3.56
N ARG A 341 -14.96 -4.51 4.51
CA ARG A 341 -15.34 -3.56 5.56
C ARG A 341 -14.84 -2.18 5.19
N LEU A 342 -15.60 -1.17 5.58
CA LEU A 342 -15.21 0.23 5.41
C LEU A 342 -13.88 0.46 6.12
N VAL A 343 -12.87 0.90 5.37
CA VAL A 343 -11.54 1.22 5.94
C VAL A 343 -11.51 2.67 6.46
N PRO A 344 -10.55 3.08 7.30
CA PRO A 344 -10.52 4.43 7.90
C PRO A 344 -10.54 5.62 6.91
N ARG A 345 -10.20 5.40 5.63
CA ARG A 345 -10.28 6.40 4.55
C ARG A 345 -11.38 6.11 3.54
N GLY A 346 -12.19 5.10 3.80
CA GLY A 346 -13.27 4.67 2.92
C GLY A 346 -14.50 5.57 3.04
N ASP A 347 -15.21 5.71 1.93
CA ASP A 347 -16.47 6.41 1.82
C ASP A 347 -17.64 5.42 1.81
N ILE A 348 -18.63 5.63 2.69
CA ILE A 348 -19.79 4.75 2.81
C ILE A 348 -20.66 4.72 1.55
N ASN A 349 -20.74 5.82 0.80
CA ASN A 349 -21.46 5.87 -0.48
C ASN A 349 -20.71 5.11 -1.57
N ILE A 350 -19.37 5.18 -1.58
CA ILE A 350 -18.55 4.31 -2.44
C ILE A 350 -18.78 2.84 -2.08
N GLN A 351 -18.81 2.50 -0.79
CA GLN A 351 -19.10 1.14 -0.34
C GLN A 351 -20.47 0.65 -0.82
N ARG A 352 -21.51 1.49 -0.77
CA ARG A 352 -22.84 1.15 -1.30
C ARG A 352 -22.81 0.89 -2.81
N ILE A 353 -22.03 1.67 -3.57
CA ILE A 353 -21.86 1.42 -5.01
C ILE A 353 -21.13 0.09 -5.24
N GLN A 354 -20.05 -0.18 -4.50
CA GLN A 354 -19.28 -1.44 -4.58
C GLN A 354 -20.17 -2.66 -4.28
N GLN A 355 -20.97 -2.61 -3.22
CA GLN A 355 -21.92 -3.68 -2.86
C GLN A 355 -22.95 -3.91 -3.95
N ARG A 356 -23.47 -2.83 -4.55
CA ARG A 356 -24.41 -2.93 -5.68
C ARG A 356 -23.75 -3.50 -6.93
N LEU A 357 -22.47 -3.20 -7.17
CA LEU A 357 -21.73 -3.79 -8.27
C LEU A 357 -21.67 -5.31 -8.13
N ASN A 358 -21.34 -5.80 -6.93
CA ASN A 358 -21.28 -7.22 -6.62
C ASN A 358 -22.67 -7.89 -6.70
N SER A 359 -23.67 -7.34 -6.02
CA SER A 359 -24.99 -7.96 -5.93
C SER A 359 -25.67 -8.08 -7.30
N ARG A 360 -25.53 -7.06 -8.15
CA ARG A 360 -26.19 -7.02 -9.45
C ARG A 360 -25.38 -7.69 -10.54
N TYR A 361 -24.13 -7.31 -10.72
CA TYR A 361 -23.39 -7.68 -11.93
C TYR A 361 -22.58 -8.96 -11.77
N VAL A 362 -22.25 -9.34 -10.52
CA VAL A 362 -21.61 -10.63 -10.22
C VAL A 362 -22.66 -11.67 -9.85
N ALA A 363 -23.57 -11.38 -8.93
CA ALA A 363 -24.48 -12.40 -8.37
C ALA A 363 -25.78 -12.59 -9.16
N ASP A 364 -26.46 -11.52 -9.58
CA ASP A 364 -27.74 -11.61 -10.30
C ASP A 364 -27.54 -11.83 -11.82
N ILE A 365 -26.72 -11.00 -12.46
CA ILE A 365 -26.45 -11.08 -13.91
C ILE A 365 -25.40 -12.14 -14.26
N GLY A 366 -24.40 -12.33 -13.41
CA GLY A 366 -23.32 -13.30 -13.65
C GLY A 366 -22.39 -12.93 -14.81
N ILE A 367 -21.91 -11.68 -14.89
CA ILE A 367 -20.94 -11.27 -15.93
C ILE A 367 -19.67 -12.14 -15.81
N PRO A 368 -19.32 -12.97 -16.83
CA PRO A 368 -18.26 -13.97 -16.68
C PRO A 368 -16.88 -13.39 -16.37
N ALA A 369 -16.58 -12.21 -16.92
CA ALA A 369 -15.30 -11.51 -16.71
C ALA A 369 -15.20 -10.79 -15.35
N MET A 370 -16.32 -10.63 -14.63
CA MET A 370 -16.38 -9.80 -13.42
C MET A 370 -16.19 -10.65 -12.16
N ALA A 371 -15.19 -10.27 -11.35
CA ALA A 371 -15.02 -10.78 -9.99
C ALA A 371 -15.70 -9.85 -8.98
N LEU A 372 -15.83 -10.29 -7.73
CA LEU A 372 -16.22 -9.38 -6.65
C LEU A 372 -15.21 -8.24 -6.57
N VAL A 373 -15.71 -7.01 -6.59
CA VAL A 373 -14.91 -5.83 -6.25
C VAL A 373 -14.85 -5.69 -4.73
N PRO A 374 -13.76 -5.16 -4.16
CA PRO A 374 -13.72 -4.85 -2.73
C PRO A 374 -14.85 -3.88 -2.35
N CYS A 375 -15.33 -4.01 -1.11
CA CYS A 375 -16.35 -3.15 -0.52
C CYS A 375 -15.76 -2.33 0.64
N ASP A 376 -14.60 -1.72 0.42
CA ASP A 376 -13.82 -0.98 1.41
C ASP A 376 -14.11 0.52 1.46
N GLY A 377 -14.95 1.02 0.54
CA GLY A 377 -15.24 2.44 0.37
C GLY A 377 -14.16 3.21 -0.40
N ILE A 378 -13.19 2.53 -1.03
CA ILE A 378 -12.16 3.16 -1.87
C ILE A 378 -12.43 2.88 -3.35
N TYR A 379 -12.42 3.92 -4.19
CA TYR A 379 -12.52 3.72 -5.64
C TYR A 379 -11.19 3.26 -6.22
N SER A 380 -10.88 1.97 -6.05
CA SER A 380 -9.63 1.36 -6.51
C SER A 380 -9.71 0.91 -7.97
N ARG A 381 -8.57 0.49 -8.53
CA ARG A 381 -8.45 -0.09 -9.87
C ARG A 381 -9.44 -1.23 -10.12
N ASP A 382 -9.58 -2.17 -9.18
CA ASP A 382 -10.48 -3.31 -9.32
C ASP A 382 -11.95 -2.84 -9.37
N VAL A 383 -12.29 -1.80 -8.61
CA VAL A 383 -13.63 -1.18 -8.63
C VAL A 383 -13.87 -0.43 -9.94
N GLN A 384 -12.89 0.30 -10.47
CA GLN A 384 -12.97 0.97 -11.78
C GLN A 384 -13.22 -0.05 -12.91
N GLN A 385 -12.51 -1.19 -12.89
CA GLN A 385 -12.69 -2.25 -13.89
C GLN A 385 -14.09 -2.88 -13.80
N GLY A 386 -14.53 -3.26 -12.60
CA GLY A 386 -15.88 -3.79 -12.39
C GLY A 386 -16.98 -2.78 -12.75
N PHE A 387 -16.75 -1.50 -12.45
CA PHE A 387 -17.64 -0.41 -12.82
C PHE A 387 -17.74 -0.24 -14.35
N MET A 388 -16.63 -0.31 -15.08
CA MET A 388 -16.63 -0.30 -16.54
C MET A 388 -17.42 -1.49 -17.11
N MET A 389 -17.25 -2.69 -16.55
CA MET A 389 -18.03 -3.88 -16.97
C MET A 389 -19.53 -3.69 -16.74
N ALA A 390 -19.92 -3.10 -15.61
CA ALA A 390 -21.32 -2.75 -15.33
C ALA A 390 -21.88 -1.74 -16.35
N VAL A 391 -21.11 -0.70 -16.70
CA VAL A 391 -21.49 0.26 -17.74
C VAL A 391 -21.65 -0.45 -19.09
N GLN A 392 -20.71 -1.32 -19.47
CA GLN A 392 -20.76 -2.09 -20.72
C GLN A 392 -22.04 -2.93 -20.82
N TYR A 393 -22.44 -3.60 -19.74
CA TYR A 393 -23.71 -4.32 -19.68
C TYR A 393 -24.90 -3.38 -19.90
N GLU A 394 -24.96 -2.28 -19.14
CA GLU A 394 -26.10 -1.36 -19.17
C GLU A 394 -26.18 -0.54 -20.48
N ILE A 395 -25.12 -0.47 -21.29
CA ILE A 395 -25.17 0.09 -22.66
C ILE A 395 -25.46 -0.96 -23.74
N GLY A 396 -25.69 -2.23 -23.36
CA GLY A 396 -26.17 -3.29 -24.24
C GLY A 396 -25.11 -4.23 -24.81
N ILE A 397 -23.90 -4.27 -24.25
CA ILE A 397 -22.90 -5.27 -24.61
C ILE A 397 -23.28 -6.60 -23.95
N ALA A 398 -23.35 -7.68 -24.73
CA ALA A 398 -23.70 -9.01 -24.23
C ALA A 398 -22.68 -9.49 -23.17
N PRO A 399 -23.10 -10.20 -22.10
CA PRO A 399 -22.22 -10.60 -21.00
C PRO A 399 -20.90 -11.27 -21.41
N ASP A 400 -20.92 -12.16 -22.41
CA ASP A 400 -19.73 -12.87 -22.90
C ASP A 400 -18.75 -11.98 -23.68
N ALA A 401 -19.18 -10.79 -24.11
CA ALA A 401 -18.37 -9.79 -24.81
C ALA A 401 -17.88 -8.66 -23.89
N ILE A 402 -18.24 -8.68 -22.61
CA ILE A 402 -17.81 -7.69 -21.62
C ILE A 402 -16.37 -7.97 -21.19
N THR A 403 -15.55 -6.93 -21.18
CA THR A 403 -14.10 -7.03 -20.91
C THR A 403 -13.59 -6.02 -19.90
N GLY A 404 -14.38 -4.98 -19.61
CA GLY A 404 -13.93 -3.81 -18.83
C GLY A 404 -13.00 -2.88 -19.62
N TYR A 405 -12.74 -3.13 -20.91
CA TYR A 405 -11.92 -2.27 -21.76
C TYR A 405 -12.75 -1.18 -22.45
N PHE A 406 -12.28 0.07 -22.42
CA PHE A 406 -12.92 1.20 -23.11
C PHE A 406 -12.64 1.19 -24.63
N GLY A 407 -13.12 0.16 -25.31
CA GLY A 407 -12.91 -0.04 -26.75
C GLY A 407 -14.07 0.46 -27.63
N PRO A 408 -14.00 0.23 -28.96
CA PRO A 408 -15.00 0.69 -29.93
C PRO A 408 -16.45 0.32 -29.60
N GLY A 409 -16.69 -0.89 -29.07
CA GLY A 409 -18.03 -1.30 -28.64
C GLY A 409 -18.58 -0.46 -27.49
N THR A 410 -17.75 -0.15 -26.50
CA THR A 410 -18.11 0.72 -25.37
C THR A 410 -18.35 2.15 -25.86
N GLN A 411 -17.46 2.65 -26.71
CA GLN A 411 -17.57 3.97 -27.33
C GLN A 411 -18.86 4.13 -28.15
N ALA A 412 -19.25 3.12 -28.93
CA ALA A 412 -20.49 3.11 -29.70
C ALA A 412 -21.72 3.06 -28.79
N GLY A 413 -21.72 2.18 -27.78
CA GLY A 413 -22.82 2.09 -26.82
C GLY A 413 -23.03 3.38 -26.02
N LEU A 414 -21.95 4.09 -25.68
CA LEU A 414 -22.01 5.38 -25.00
C LEU A 414 -22.50 6.52 -25.92
N ARG A 415 -22.13 6.52 -27.21
CA ARG A 415 -22.72 7.46 -28.20
C ARG A 415 -24.20 7.20 -28.46
N GLY A 416 -24.62 5.94 -28.40
CA GLY A 416 -26.02 5.54 -28.54
C GLY A 416 -26.77 5.66 -27.22
N ARG A 417 -26.93 4.53 -26.53
CA ARG A 417 -27.73 4.41 -25.30
C ARG A 417 -27.22 5.31 -24.18
N GLY A 418 -25.91 5.44 -24.02
CA GLY A 418 -25.29 6.26 -22.97
C GLY A 418 -25.54 7.76 -23.12
N SER A 419 -25.75 8.27 -24.33
CA SER A 419 -26.04 9.70 -24.59
C SER A 419 -27.56 9.98 -24.69
N GLY A 420 -28.39 8.95 -24.58
CA GLY A 420 -29.84 9.08 -24.51
C GLY A 420 -30.35 9.42 -23.10
N GLN A 421 -31.66 9.31 -22.91
CA GLN A 421 -32.28 9.45 -21.60
C GLN A 421 -31.85 8.32 -20.66
N LEU A 422 -31.16 8.67 -19.58
CA LEU A 422 -30.70 7.69 -18.59
C LEU A 422 -31.81 7.32 -17.61
N THR A 423 -32.07 6.03 -17.44
CA THR A 423 -33.03 5.48 -16.47
C THR A 423 -32.41 4.32 -15.68
N GLY A 424 -33.02 3.98 -14.55
CA GLY A 424 -32.65 2.79 -13.76
C GLY A 424 -31.16 2.71 -13.43
N ASN A 425 -30.54 1.58 -13.76
CA ASN A 425 -29.14 1.31 -13.44
C ASN A 425 -28.14 2.14 -14.23
N LEU A 426 -28.40 2.43 -15.51
CA LEU A 426 -27.50 3.29 -16.29
C LEU A 426 -27.45 4.72 -15.74
N ARG A 427 -28.59 5.27 -15.28
CA ARG A 427 -28.65 6.54 -14.55
C ARG A 427 -27.83 6.48 -13.26
N TYR A 428 -28.04 5.43 -12.46
CA TYR A 428 -27.32 5.23 -11.21
C TYR A 428 -25.80 5.17 -11.44
N LEU A 429 -25.34 4.45 -12.46
CA LEU A 429 -23.93 4.37 -12.84
C LEU A 429 -23.40 5.74 -13.26
N PHE A 430 -24.08 6.49 -14.12
CA PHE A 430 -23.63 7.84 -14.51
C PHE A 430 -23.40 8.75 -13.30
N ARG A 431 -24.37 8.77 -12.38
CA ARG A 431 -24.26 9.59 -11.16
C ARG A 431 -23.19 9.08 -10.19
N SER A 432 -22.95 7.78 -10.15
CA SER A 432 -21.83 7.19 -9.42
C SER A 432 -20.48 7.62 -10.02
N ALA A 433 -20.36 7.66 -11.36
CA ALA A 433 -19.17 8.14 -12.04
C ALA A 433 -18.90 9.63 -11.74
N CYS A 434 -19.95 10.46 -11.68
CA CYS A 434 -19.83 11.84 -11.20
C CYS A 434 -19.33 11.91 -9.76
N TYR A 435 -19.86 11.06 -8.86
CA TYR A 435 -19.40 11.00 -7.47
C TYR A 435 -17.92 10.59 -7.37
N PHE A 436 -17.49 9.58 -8.12
CA PHE A 436 -16.09 9.14 -8.14
C PHE A 436 -15.11 10.20 -8.65
N ASN A 437 -15.56 11.12 -9.52
CA ASN A 437 -14.75 12.21 -10.04
C ASN A 437 -14.88 13.50 -9.21
N SER A 438 -15.50 13.45 -8.04
CA SER A 438 -15.67 14.57 -7.13
C SER A 438 -14.47 14.74 -6.19
N PRO A 439 -14.10 15.97 -5.77
CA PRO A 439 -14.64 17.26 -6.23
C PRO A 439 -14.21 17.62 -7.66
N THR A 440 -15.06 18.38 -8.35
CA THR A 440 -14.62 19.20 -9.49
C THR A 440 -14.28 20.60 -9.00
N MET A 441 -13.41 21.33 -9.72
CA MET A 441 -13.04 22.70 -9.31
C MET A 441 -13.84 23.76 -10.07
N LEU A 442 -14.37 24.74 -9.33
CA LEU A 442 -14.92 25.97 -9.89
C LEU A 442 -13.79 26.96 -10.21
N PRO A 443 -13.94 27.78 -11.27
CA PRO A 443 -12.94 28.76 -11.63
C PRO A 443 -12.77 29.82 -10.52
N GLY A 444 -11.53 30.25 -10.29
CA GLY A 444 -11.17 31.24 -9.26
C GLY A 444 -9.69 31.12 -8.85
N ASP A 445 -9.21 32.10 -8.09
CA ASP A 445 -7.91 32.05 -7.42
C ASP A 445 -8.09 32.48 -5.94
N PRO A 446 -8.12 31.53 -4.97
CA PRO A 446 -8.01 30.09 -5.15
C PRO A 446 -9.25 29.47 -5.83
N GLN A 447 -9.07 28.30 -6.46
CA GLN A 447 -10.18 27.50 -6.96
C GLN A 447 -11.03 26.97 -5.80
N VAL A 448 -12.33 26.80 -6.03
CA VAL A 448 -13.28 26.30 -5.02
C VAL A 448 -13.73 24.89 -5.41
N PRO A 449 -13.58 23.87 -4.54
CA PRO A 449 -14.07 22.53 -4.82
C PRO A 449 -15.60 22.48 -4.74
N LEU A 450 -16.23 21.84 -5.73
CA LEU A 450 -17.64 21.51 -5.75
C LEU A 450 -17.82 19.99 -5.64
N MET A 451 -18.38 19.55 -4.52
CA MET A 451 -18.65 18.14 -4.25
C MET A 451 -19.94 17.68 -4.94
N TYR A 452 -19.92 16.48 -5.51
CA TYR A 452 -21.14 15.82 -5.97
C TYR A 452 -21.94 15.34 -4.74
N LYS A 453 -23.25 15.56 -4.76
CA LYS A 453 -24.13 15.22 -3.63
C LYS A 453 -24.45 13.72 -3.63
N PRO A 454 -24.15 12.96 -2.56
CA PRO A 454 -24.42 11.52 -2.55
C PRO A 454 -25.92 11.21 -2.65
N GLU A 455 -26.79 12.11 -2.21
CA GLU A 455 -28.26 11.98 -2.33
C GLU A 455 -28.71 11.95 -3.80
N ASP A 456 -27.95 12.59 -4.70
CA ASP A 456 -28.25 12.61 -6.13
C ASP A 456 -28.04 11.24 -6.77
N ILE A 457 -27.18 10.37 -6.25
CA ILE A 457 -26.90 9.05 -6.84
C ILE A 457 -28.19 8.22 -6.95
N GLY A 458 -28.98 8.19 -5.87
CA GLY A 458 -30.22 7.42 -5.79
C GLY A 458 -31.43 8.06 -6.48
N THR A 459 -31.50 9.39 -6.52
CA THR A 459 -32.71 10.15 -6.89
C THR A 459 -33.09 10.04 -8.38
N ASP A 460 -34.23 9.44 -8.74
CA ASP A 460 -34.63 9.27 -10.15
C ASP A 460 -34.76 10.58 -10.93
N THR A 461 -35.38 11.58 -10.31
CA THR A 461 -35.54 12.90 -10.92
C THR A 461 -34.19 13.61 -11.07
N GLN A 462 -34.08 14.44 -12.10
CA GLN A 462 -32.91 15.29 -12.27
C GLN A 462 -32.97 16.44 -11.27
N THR A 463 -31.94 16.58 -10.45
CA THR A 463 -31.84 17.63 -9.44
C THR A 463 -31.01 18.80 -9.97
N SER A 464 -31.20 19.99 -9.39
CA SER A 464 -30.40 21.17 -9.71
C SER A 464 -28.94 20.98 -9.32
N THR A 465 -28.66 20.32 -8.20
CA THR A 465 -27.32 20.00 -7.70
C THR A 465 -26.56 19.07 -8.63
N HIS A 466 -27.23 18.04 -9.18
CA HIS A 466 -26.66 17.18 -10.22
C HIS A 466 -26.24 18.00 -11.45
N LEU A 467 -27.15 18.83 -11.98
CA LEU A 467 -26.88 19.65 -13.16
C LEU A 467 -25.76 20.66 -12.94
N GLU A 468 -25.73 21.30 -11.78
CA GLU A 468 -24.69 22.26 -11.40
C GLU A 468 -23.32 21.58 -11.41
N TRP A 469 -23.22 20.40 -10.78
CA TRP A 469 -21.97 19.66 -10.75
C TRP A 469 -21.54 19.20 -12.15
N VAL A 470 -22.44 18.65 -12.97
CA VAL A 470 -22.09 18.20 -14.33
C VAL A 470 -21.55 19.36 -15.17
N ARG A 471 -22.19 20.54 -15.10
CA ARG A 471 -21.71 21.73 -15.82
C ARG A 471 -20.36 22.22 -15.29
N ALA A 472 -20.14 22.16 -13.98
CA ALA A 472 -18.86 22.50 -13.38
C ALA A 472 -17.75 21.53 -13.82
N PHE A 473 -18.03 20.23 -13.83
CA PHE A 473 -17.12 19.18 -14.30
C PHE A 473 -16.76 19.34 -15.77
N GLN A 474 -17.74 19.59 -16.63
CA GLN A 474 -17.52 19.83 -18.05
C GLN A 474 -16.61 21.03 -18.29
N ARG A 475 -16.87 22.14 -17.59
CA ARG A 475 -16.04 23.35 -17.65
C ARG A 475 -14.62 23.06 -17.13
N PHE A 476 -14.50 22.42 -15.97
CA PHE A 476 -13.22 22.08 -15.36
C PHE A 476 -12.38 21.19 -16.26
N SER A 477 -12.99 20.22 -16.93
CA SER A 477 -12.35 19.24 -17.82
C SER A 477 -12.10 19.74 -19.24
N GLN A 478 -12.48 20.99 -19.55
CA GLN A 478 -12.36 21.62 -20.87
C GLN A 478 -13.10 20.85 -21.97
N ILE A 479 -14.34 20.45 -21.67
CA ILE A 479 -15.27 19.86 -22.64
C ILE A 479 -16.52 20.75 -22.76
N SER A 480 -17.33 20.53 -23.80
CA SER A 480 -18.55 21.29 -24.03
C SER A 480 -19.47 21.26 -22.81
N VAL A 481 -19.91 22.45 -22.37
CA VAL A 481 -20.79 22.59 -21.19
C VAL A 481 -22.25 22.39 -21.59
N THR A 482 -22.63 21.14 -21.84
CA THR A 482 -23.98 20.74 -22.26
C THR A 482 -24.94 20.56 -21.07
N GLY A 483 -24.41 20.22 -19.89
CA GLY A 483 -25.19 19.77 -18.74
C GLY A 483 -25.85 18.40 -18.93
N THR A 484 -25.38 17.61 -19.90
CA THR A 484 -25.94 16.28 -20.23
C THR A 484 -24.88 15.18 -20.15
N ASN A 485 -25.33 13.93 -20.23
CA ASN A 485 -24.52 12.71 -20.26
C ASN A 485 -24.02 12.34 -21.67
N ASP A 486 -23.57 13.32 -22.45
CA ASP A 486 -23.01 13.04 -23.78
C ASP A 486 -21.77 12.14 -23.72
N TYR A 487 -21.40 11.54 -24.87
CA TYR A 487 -20.25 10.64 -24.97
C TYR A 487 -18.96 11.25 -24.41
N THR A 488 -18.69 12.51 -24.71
CA THR A 488 -17.47 13.20 -24.24
C THR A 488 -17.46 13.32 -22.72
N THR A 489 -18.61 13.59 -22.10
CA THR A 489 -18.76 13.59 -20.64
C THR A 489 -18.54 12.20 -20.05
N TRP A 490 -19.15 11.16 -20.63
CA TRP A 490 -18.91 9.77 -20.20
C TRP A 490 -17.44 9.37 -20.31
N ALA A 491 -16.80 9.63 -21.45
CA ALA A 491 -15.41 9.29 -21.67
C ALA A 491 -14.51 9.97 -20.62
N GLN A 492 -14.75 11.26 -20.34
CA GLN A 492 -13.99 12.03 -19.37
C GLN A 492 -14.15 11.52 -17.92
N LEU A 493 -15.33 10.98 -17.58
CA LEU A 493 -15.60 10.37 -16.28
C LEU A 493 -14.96 8.98 -16.14
N LEU A 494 -14.83 8.24 -17.25
CA LEU A 494 -14.49 6.81 -17.23
C LEU A 494 -13.02 6.50 -17.49
N VAL A 495 -12.32 7.29 -18.30
CA VAL A 495 -10.92 7.06 -18.68
C VAL A 495 -10.11 8.34 -18.65
N SER A 496 -8.81 8.23 -18.33
CA SER A 496 -7.96 9.41 -18.12
C SER A 496 -7.74 10.25 -19.37
N SER A 497 -7.77 9.63 -20.55
CA SER A 497 -7.66 10.27 -21.86
C SER A 497 -8.93 11.04 -22.24
N GLY A 498 -10.06 10.75 -21.60
CA GLY A 498 -11.37 11.22 -22.06
C GLY A 498 -11.65 10.79 -23.50
N ASP A 499 -12.34 11.67 -24.22
CA ASP A 499 -12.59 11.54 -25.65
C ASP A 499 -11.32 11.88 -26.45
N THR A 500 -10.65 10.89 -27.01
CA THR A 500 -9.39 11.05 -27.75
C THR A 500 -9.54 11.82 -29.06
N ASP A 501 -10.77 12.01 -29.54
CA ASP A 501 -11.07 12.77 -30.76
C ASP A 501 -11.45 14.23 -30.46
N ARG A 502 -11.53 14.62 -29.19
CA ARG A 502 -11.87 16.00 -28.82
C ARG A 502 -10.77 16.96 -29.28
N PRO A 503 -11.13 18.18 -29.72
CA PRO A 503 -10.13 19.18 -30.09
C PRO A 503 -9.23 19.53 -28.90
N ALA A 504 -7.94 19.67 -29.17
CA ALA A 504 -6.98 20.24 -28.23
C ALA A 504 -6.16 21.36 -28.90
N THR A 505 -5.70 22.29 -28.06
CA THR A 505 -4.93 23.46 -28.49
C THR A 505 -3.47 23.39 -28.05
N GLY A 506 -3.09 22.37 -27.27
CA GLY A 506 -1.71 22.06 -26.90
C GLY A 506 -1.23 20.78 -27.58
N CYS A 507 0.09 20.62 -27.63
CA CYS A 507 0.75 19.41 -28.05
C CYS A 507 2.13 19.32 -27.41
N ASP A 508 2.78 18.16 -27.45
CA ASP A 508 4.21 18.03 -27.18
C ASP A 508 4.88 17.05 -28.15
N CYS A 509 6.18 17.21 -28.36
CA CYS A 509 6.95 16.28 -29.18
C CYS A 509 8.45 16.37 -28.91
N ILE A 510 9.18 15.35 -29.38
CA ILE A 510 10.65 15.35 -29.41
C ILE A 510 11.24 16.12 -30.61
N THR A 511 10.43 16.37 -31.64
CA THR A 511 10.89 16.93 -32.91
C THR A 511 11.12 18.44 -32.82
N GLU A 512 12.22 18.95 -33.38
CA GLU A 512 12.49 20.38 -33.46
C GLU A 512 11.40 21.14 -34.22
N ILE A 513 10.92 22.24 -33.66
CA ILE A 513 9.95 23.15 -34.28
C ILE A 513 10.68 24.21 -35.13
N THR A 514 10.84 23.89 -36.41
CA THR A 514 11.29 24.85 -37.43
C THR A 514 10.17 25.83 -37.78
N ALA A 515 10.49 26.91 -38.51
CA ALA A 515 9.47 27.90 -38.93
C ALA A 515 8.32 27.25 -39.74
N ALA A 516 8.65 26.28 -40.61
CA ALA A 516 7.65 25.54 -41.37
C ALA A 516 6.76 24.68 -40.46
N ARG A 517 7.35 23.96 -39.50
CA ARG A 517 6.61 23.15 -38.52
C ARG A 517 5.75 24.02 -37.60
N GLY A 518 6.26 25.16 -37.14
CA GLY A 518 5.50 26.12 -36.34
C GLY A 518 4.27 26.64 -37.10
N ALA A 519 4.43 27.01 -38.37
CA ALA A 519 3.32 27.42 -39.23
C ALA A 519 2.28 26.29 -39.43
N GLN A 520 2.74 25.04 -39.59
CA GLN A 520 1.87 23.87 -39.71
C GLN A 520 1.08 23.60 -38.42
N LEU A 521 1.73 23.65 -37.25
CA LEU A 521 1.05 23.53 -35.96
C LEU A 521 0.00 24.62 -35.78
N ARG A 522 0.36 25.87 -36.08
CA ARG A 522 -0.56 27.01 -35.97
C ARG A 522 -1.76 26.88 -36.90
N ALA A 523 -1.54 26.45 -38.14
CA ALA A 523 -2.59 26.20 -39.12
C ALA A 523 -3.53 25.05 -38.70
N ALA A 524 -3.00 24.06 -37.98
CA ALA A 524 -3.79 22.97 -37.40
C ALA A 524 -4.55 23.37 -36.11
N GLY A 525 -4.44 24.62 -35.66
CA GLY A 525 -5.16 25.14 -34.50
C GLY A 525 -4.41 25.05 -33.17
N TYR A 526 -3.17 24.55 -33.17
CA TYR A 526 -2.34 24.55 -31.97
C TYR A 526 -1.94 25.97 -31.58
N GLN A 527 -1.80 26.17 -30.28
CA GLN A 527 -1.48 27.45 -29.66
C GLN A 527 -0.26 27.35 -28.74
N ILE A 528 0.08 26.15 -28.29
CA ILE A 528 1.19 25.90 -27.39
C ILE A 528 1.82 24.53 -27.69
N VAL A 529 3.14 24.42 -27.58
CA VAL A 529 3.90 23.19 -27.79
C VAL A 529 4.85 22.87 -26.63
N GLY A 530 4.83 21.66 -26.11
CA GLY A 530 5.75 21.13 -25.12
C GLY A 530 7.05 20.70 -25.78
N ARG A 531 8.19 21.13 -25.20
CA ARG A 531 9.52 20.79 -25.72
C ARG A 531 10.47 20.43 -24.59
N TYR A 532 11.29 19.41 -24.83
CA TYR A 532 12.27 18.91 -23.85
C TYR A 532 13.44 19.87 -23.73
N LEU A 533 13.78 20.32 -22.52
CA LEU A 533 14.90 21.23 -22.29
C LEU A 533 16.25 20.60 -22.62
N ASP A 534 16.37 19.27 -22.47
CA ASP A 534 17.67 18.62 -22.58
C ASP A 534 17.60 17.11 -22.85
N GLU A 535 18.73 16.56 -23.26
CA GLU A 535 18.96 15.13 -23.43
C GLU A 535 20.37 14.76 -22.98
N HIS A 536 20.48 13.95 -21.91
CA HIS A 536 21.76 13.54 -21.34
C HIS A 536 22.57 12.57 -22.20
N LEU A 537 21.91 11.88 -23.15
CA LEU A 537 22.58 10.92 -24.00
C LEU A 537 23.37 11.64 -25.10
N PRO A 538 24.61 11.20 -25.40
CA PRO A 538 25.35 11.75 -26.52
C PRO A 538 24.75 11.27 -27.86
N PRO A 539 24.92 12.02 -28.97
CA PRO A 539 24.43 11.61 -30.30
C PRO A 539 24.94 10.25 -30.80
N SER A 540 26.04 9.74 -30.23
CA SER A 540 26.59 8.43 -30.53
C SER A 540 25.87 7.28 -29.82
N ASP A 541 25.02 7.56 -28.83
CA ASP A 541 24.27 6.55 -28.09
C ASP A 541 23.09 6.03 -28.94
N PRO A 542 22.87 4.71 -29.02
CA PRO A 542 21.78 4.14 -29.83
C PRO A 542 20.38 4.53 -29.34
N TYR A 543 20.24 5.02 -28.10
CA TYR A 543 18.98 5.50 -27.53
C TYR A 543 18.84 7.02 -27.59
N TYR A 544 19.76 7.73 -28.24
CA TYR A 544 19.67 9.17 -28.44
C TYR A 544 18.47 9.54 -29.32
N LEU A 545 17.56 10.37 -28.81
CA LEU A 545 16.34 10.77 -29.52
C LEU A 545 16.45 12.12 -30.23
N GLY A 546 17.46 12.92 -29.90
CA GLY A 546 17.59 14.29 -30.39
C GLY A 546 16.51 15.23 -29.84
N LYS A 547 15.90 14.89 -28.70
CA LYS A 547 14.65 15.52 -28.23
C LYS A 547 14.80 16.95 -27.71
N ALA A 548 16.01 17.30 -27.27
CA ALA A 548 16.33 18.59 -26.67
C ALA A 548 15.97 19.77 -27.58
N LEU A 549 15.43 20.82 -26.98
CA LEU A 549 15.15 22.12 -27.58
C LEU A 549 16.45 22.70 -28.16
N LYS A 550 16.39 23.23 -29.39
CA LYS A 550 17.57 23.73 -30.10
C LYS A 550 17.79 25.22 -29.86
N SER A 551 19.02 25.67 -30.11
CA SER A 551 19.32 27.10 -30.12
C SER A 551 18.48 27.80 -31.21
N GLY A 552 17.85 28.93 -30.90
CA GLY A 552 16.96 29.66 -31.80
C GLY A 552 15.54 29.08 -31.95
N GLU A 553 15.33 27.80 -31.62
CA GLU A 553 14.00 27.15 -31.64
C GLU A 553 12.96 27.88 -30.76
N PRO A 554 13.26 28.33 -29.52
CA PRO A 554 12.30 29.08 -28.72
C PRO A 554 11.76 30.33 -29.43
N GLN A 555 12.63 31.08 -30.12
CA GLN A 555 12.21 32.27 -30.86
C GLN A 555 11.36 31.87 -32.08
N THR A 556 11.76 30.80 -32.77
CA THR A 556 11.02 30.26 -33.92
C THR A 556 9.59 29.85 -33.55
N ILE A 557 9.40 29.23 -32.38
CA ILE A 557 8.07 28.89 -31.86
C ILE A 557 7.23 30.16 -31.64
N LEU A 558 7.80 31.17 -30.97
CA LEU A 558 7.10 32.42 -30.70
C LEU A 558 6.77 33.21 -31.98
N ASP A 559 7.69 33.25 -32.95
CA ASP A 559 7.52 33.92 -34.23
C ASP A 559 6.41 33.26 -35.08
N ALA A 560 6.19 31.95 -34.91
CA ALA A 560 5.06 31.23 -35.50
C ALA A 560 3.70 31.55 -34.83
N GLY A 561 3.70 32.38 -33.79
CA GLY A 561 2.51 32.73 -33.01
C GLY A 561 2.07 31.63 -32.02
N LEU A 562 2.99 30.72 -31.68
CA LEU A 562 2.79 29.69 -30.67
C LEU A 562 3.43 30.11 -29.35
N ARG A 563 3.01 29.44 -28.27
CA ARG A 563 3.69 29.44 -26.97
C ARG A 563 4.44 28.11 -26.82
N PHE A 564 5.27 27.98 -25.78
CA PHE A 564 5.79 26.66 -25.41
C PHE A 564 5.84 26.42 -23.90
N PHE A 565 5.81 25.17 -23.48
CA PHE A 565 6.09 24.79 -22.09
C PHE A 565 7.32 23.87 -22.02
N PRO A 566 8.24 24.09 -21.07
CA PRO A 566 9.45 23.27 -20.92
C PRO A 566 9.18 21.93 -20.22
N ILE A 567 9.69 20.86 -20.80
CA ILE A 567 9.66 19.50 -20.23
C ILE A 567 11.09 19.07 -19.86
N PHE A 568 11.25 18.38 -18.74
CA PHE A 568 12.51 17.77 -18.34
C PHE A 568 12.30 16.28 -18.06
N GLN A 569 13.02 15.41 -18.78
CA GLN A 569 12.90 13.97 -18.63
C GLN A 569 14.22 13.26 -18.90
N TYR A 570 14.86 12.79 -17.83
CA TYR A 570 15.99 11.86 -17.88
C TYR A 570 15.57 10.52 -17.26
N ASN A 571 15.61 9.44 -18.03
CA ASN A 571 15.35 8.06 -17.57
C ASN A 571 14.08 7.91 -16.70
N GLY A 572 13.01 8.62 -17.05
CA GLY A 572 11.79 8.75 -16.25
C GLY A 572 10.92 7.50 -16.14
N THR A 573 11.36 6.36 -16.68
CA THR A 573 10.55 5.15 -16.88
C THR A 573 10.79 4.06 -15.83
N GLN A 574 11.65 4.30 -14.83
CA GLN A 574 12.05 3.30 -13.84
C GLN A 574 12.28 3.91 -12.45
N LEU A 575 11.79 3.22 -11.40
CA LEU A 575 11.86 3.66 -10.00
C LEU A 575 13.26 4.09 -9.54
N GLY A 576 14.31 3.32 -9.91
CA GLY A 576 15.70 3.58 -9.51
C GLY A 576 16.28 4.91 -10.02
N ASN A 577 15.57 5.62 -10.92
CA ASN A 577 15.95 6.95 -11.38
C ASN A 577 15.38 8.09 -10.53
N PHE A 578 14.47 7.78 -9.61
CA PHE A 578 13.87 8.75 -8.71
C PHE A 578 14.55 8.68 -7.35
N THR A 579 15.56 9.54 -7.15
CA THR A 579 16.22 9.75 -5.85
C THR A 579 16.36 11.24 -5.58
N TYR A 580 16.50 11.62 -4.31
CA TYR A 580 16.73 13.02 -3.94
C TYR A 580 17.93 13.64 -4.67
N ALA A 581 19.09 12.96 -4.68
CA ALA A 581 20.30 13.45 -5.31
C ALA A 581 20.12 13.67 -6.82
N LYS A 582 19.54 12.68 -7.52
CA LYS A 582 19.21 12.83 -8.95
C LYS A 582 18.25 13.99 -9.20
N GLY A 583 17.22 14.17 -8.37
CA GLY A 583 16.28 15.27 -8.49
C GLY A 583 16.94 16.63 -8.28
N TYR A 584 17.80 16.75 -7.28
CA TYR A 584 18.56 17.96 -7.01
C TYR A 584 19.48 18.37 -8.18
N ASP A 585 20.25 17.42 -8.71
CA ASP A 585 21.12 17.67 -9.87
C ASP A 585 20.30 18.04 -11.12
N GLN A 586 19.22 17.30 -11.38
CA GLN A 586 18.36 17.54 -12.53
C GLN A 586 17.59 18.87 -12.44
N GLY A 587 17.20 19.30 -11.23
CA GLY A 587 16.64 20.63 -11.00
C GLY A 587 17.62 21.74 -11.40
N LYS A 588 18.91 21.57 -11.08
CA LYS A 588 19.96 22.53 -11.46
C LYS A 588 20.24 22.53 -12.97
N ILE A 589 20.28 21.36 -13.60
CA ILE A 589 20.45 21.24 -15.06
C ILE A 589 19.27 21.90 -15.79
N ALA A 590 18.05 21.59 -15.37
CA ALA A 590 16.83 22.18 -15.94
C ALA A 590 16.84 23.71 -15.82
N HIS A 591 17.24 24.25 -14.68
CA HIS A 591 17.42 25.69 -14.50
C HIS A 591 18.41 26.27 -15.52
N GLN A 592 19.60 25.69 -15.61
CA GLN A 592 20.66 26.19 -16.49
C GLN A 592 20.20 26.17 -17.96
N LYS A 593 19.57 25.08 -18.39
CA LYS A 593 19.02 24.94 -19.75
C LYS A 593 17.90 25.95 -20.03
N ALA A 594 17.02 26.18 -19.07
CA ALA A 594 16.00 27.21 -19.21
C ALA A 594 16.59 28.62 -19.34
N VAL A 595 17.66 28.94 -18.59
CA VAL A 595 18.40 30.21 -18.74
C VAL A 595 19.07 30.30 -20.11
N GLU A 596 19.72 29.23 -20.57
CA GLU A 596 20.38 29.14 -21.89
C GLU A 596 19.39 29.44 -23.03
N HIS A 597 18.17 28.92 -22.94
CA HIS A 597 17.09 29.18 -23.89
C HIS A 597 16.36 30.51 -23.68
N ARG A 598 16.86 31.38 -22.78
CA ARG A 598 16.31 32.71 -22.45
C ARG A 598 14.87 32.65 -21.93
N ILE A 599 14.51 31.56 -21.25
CA ILE A 599 13.18 31.40 -20.66
C ILE A 599 13.05 32.36 -19.47
N PRO A 600 11.97 33.16 -19.40
CA PRO A 600 11.78 34.16 -18.35
C PRO A 600 11.58 33.53 -16.97
N ALA A 601 11.97 34.27 -15.93
CA ALA A 601 11.71 33.88 -14.55
C ALA A 601 10.20 33.72 -14.29
N GLY A 602 9.85 32.79 -13.40
CA GLY A 602 8.46 32.44 -13.08
C GLY A 602 7.86 31.35 -13.97
N ALA A 603 8.51 30.98 -15.08
CA ALA A 603 8.07 29.84 -15.90
C ALA A 603 8.08 28.52 -15.11
N CYS A 604 7.17 27.62 -15.47
CA CYS A 604 7.07 26.28 -14.90
C CYS A 604 7.85 25.29 -15.77
N ILE A 605 8.59 24.36 -15.18
CA ILE A 605 9.27 23.25 -15.87
C ILE A 605 8.64 21.94 -15.42
N TYR A 606 8.15 21.12 -16.36
CA TYR A 606 7.48 19.84 -16.04
C TYR A 606 8.50 18.71 -15.99
N PHE A 607 8.69 18.10 -14.81
CA PHE A 607 9.56 16.94 -14.64
C PHE A 607 8.76 15.64 -14.73
N ALA A 608 9.27 14.66 -15.47
CA ALA A 608 8.48 13.49 -15.87
C ALA A 608 8.68 12.23 -15.01
N VAL A 609 7.56 11.66 -14.56
CA VAL A 609 7.39 10.30 -14.05
C VAL A 609 6.60 9.51 -15.10
N ASP A 610 7.30 8.77 -15.94
CA ASP A 610 6.77 8.17 -17.16
C ASP A 610 6.70 6.64 -17.07
N TYR A 611 6.03 6.16 -16.03
CA TYR A 611 5.71 4.73 -15.83
C TYR A 611 4.52 4.58 -14.88
N ASP A 612 4.00 3.36 -14.76
CA ASP A 612 2.90 3.05 -13.83
C ASP A 612 3.37 3.01 -12.37
N ALA A 613 3.61 4.18 -11.79
CA ALA A 613 4.01 4.32 -10.40
C ALA A 613 2.84 4.06 -9.42
N LEU A 614 3.09 3.19 -8.44
CA LEU A 614 2.16 2.87 -7.36
C LEU A 614 2.36 3.82 -6.16
N ASP A 615 1.44 3.82 -5.19
CA ASP A 615 1.58 4.65 -3.98
C ASP A 615 2.90 4.40 -3.24
N ILE A 616 3.36 3.14 -3.19
CA ILE A 616 4.64 2.80 -2.57
C ILE A 616 5.83 3.44 -3.29
N ASP A 617 5.79 3.53 -4.62
CA ASP A 617 6.81 4.19 -5.43
C ASP A 617 6.80 5.70 -5.20
N ILE A 618 5.58 6.26 -5.07
CA ILE A 618 5.37 7.68 -4.79
C ILE A 618 6.02 8.05 -3.46
N ASP A 619 5.72 7.28 -2.41
CA ASP A 619 6.21 7.55 -1.06
C ASP A 619 7.71 7.32 -0.92
N SER A 620 8.24 6.24 -1.50
CA SER A 620 9.64 5.83 -1.32
C SER A 620 10.65 6.60 -2.17
N ASN A 621 10.29 7.03 -3.39
CA ASN A 621 11.26 7.50 -4.38
C ASN A 621 10.84 8.79 -5.09
N ILE A 622 9.59 8.88 -5.56
CA ILE A 622 9.13 10.03 -6.35
C ILE A 622 9.09 11.30 -5.49
N LYS A 623 8.46 11.28 -4.31
CA LYS A 623 8.44 12.46 -3.43
C LYS A 623 9.85 12.91 -3.03
N PRO A 624 10.79 12.02 -2.63
CA PRO A 624 12.19 12.40 -2.44
C PRO A 624 12.84 13.04 -3.67
N TYR A 625 12.64 12.48 -4.87
CA TYR A 625 13.14 13.08 -6.12
C TYR A 625 12.64 14.51 -6.32
N PHE A 626 11.32 14.74 -6.20
CA PHE A 626 10.75 16.08 -6.36
C PHE A 626 11.16 17.06 -5.26
N SER A 627 11.43 16.57 -4.05
CA SER A 627 12.03 17.37 -2.98
C SER A 627 13.45 17.81 -3.36
N GLY A 628 14.20 16.94 -4.03
CA GLY A 628 15.48 17.27 -4.66
C GLY A 628 15.34 18.34 -5.74
N VAL A 629 14.44 18.15 -6.70
CA VAL A 629 14.16 19.12 -7.78
C VAL A 629 13.88 20.51 -7.21
N LYS A 630 12.99 20.59 -6.22
CA LYS A 630 12.66 21.83 -5.52
C LYS A 630 13.89 22.48 -4.88
N ALA A 631 14.74 21.69 -4.21
CA ALA A 631 15.97 22.18 -3.59
C ALA A 631 17.00 22.68 -4.63
N GLY A 632 17.17 21.96 -5.75
CA GLY A 632 18.08 22.36 -6.83
C GLY A 632 17.66 23.67 -7.50
N LEU A 633 16.35 23.86 -7.74
CA LEU A 633 15.81 25.13 -8.24
C LEU A 633 15.97 26.26 -7.22
N ALA A 634 15.78 25.97 -5.93
CA ALA A 634 15.90 26.94 -4.85
C ALA A 634 17.33 27.45 -4.66
N GLU A 635 18.33 26.58 -4.80
CA GLU A 635 19.74 26.96 -4.74
C GLU A 635 20.13 27.98 -5.81
N LEU A 636 19.51 27.88 -6.98
CA LEU A 636 19.70 28.83 -8.08
C LEU A 636 18.67 29.97 -8.04
N GLY A 637 18.18 30.30 -6.85
CA GLY A 637 17.38 31.50 -6.57
C GLY A 637 15.89 31.39 -6.90
N ASN A 638 15.33 30.18 -7.03
CA ASN A 638 13.90 29.96 -7.34
C ASN A 638 13.42 30.71 -8.59
N ARG A 639 14.29 30.83 -9.60
CA ARG A 639 13.95 31.52 -10.86
C ARG A 639 12.80 30.84 -11.60
N TYR A 640 12.65 29.52 -11.48
CA TYR A 640 11.61 28.71 -12.12
C TYR A 640 10.83 27.93 -11.06
N THR A 641 9.56 27.65 -11.37
CA THR A 641 8.76 26.70 -10.60
C THR A 641 8.83 25.32 -11.25
N PHE A 642 8.54 24.26 -10.48
CA PHE A 642 8.43 22.92 -11.04
C PHE A 642 6.96 22.50 -11.16
N GLY A 643 6.67 21.81 -12.25
CA GLY A 643 5.47 21.02 -12.47
C GLY A 643 5.83 19.55 -12.58
N ILE A 644 4.80 18.72 -12.65
CA ILE A 644 4.90 17.26 -12.71
C ILE A 644 4.23 16.75 -14.00
N TYR A 645 4.93 15.89 -14.73
CA TYR A 645 4.31 14.97 -15.68
C TYR A 645 4.13 13.59 -15.06
N GLY A 646 2.93 13.04 -15.12
CA GLY A 646 2.65 11.68 -14.64
C GLY A 646 1.17 11.35 -14.53
N SER A 647 0.86 10.18 -13.97
CA SER A 647 -0.52 9.75 -13.75
C SER A 647 -1.27 10.68 -12.79
N ARG A 648 -2.61 10.65 -12.79
CA ARG A 648 -3.45 11.51 -11.94
C ARG A 648 -3.07 11.43 -10.45
N ASN A 649 -2.78 10.22 -9.95
CA ASN A 649 -2.35 10.01 -8.57
C ASN A 649 -0.97 10.65 -8.30
N VAL A 650 0.02 10.38 -9.16
CA VAL A 650 1.37 10.98 -9.04
C VAL A 650 1.28 12.50 -9.03
N CYS A 651 0.56 13.07 -10.00
CA CYS A 651 0.34 14.51 -10.10
C CYS A 651 -0.28 15.09 -8.83
N SER A 652 -1.36 14.46 -8.32
CA SER A 652 -2.06 14.93 -7.12
C SER A 652 -1.17 14.85 -5.87
N ARG A 653 -0.54 13.69 -5.62
CA ARG A 653 0.30 13.45 -4.44
C ARG A 653 1.52 14.39 -4.41
N VAL A 654 2.24 14.55 -5.52
CA VAL A 654 3.41 15.44 -5.59
C VAL A 654 2.99 16.90 -5.43
N SER A 655 1.84 17.29 -5.99
CA SER A 655 1.30 18.65 -5.83
C SER A 655 0.98 18.96 -4.37
N HIS A 656 0.26 18.07 -3.67
CA HIS A 656 -0.16 18.29 -2.29
C HIS A 656 0.97 18.14 -1.26
N GLU A 657 1.92 17.23 -1.49
CA GLU A 657 2.92 16.88 -0.47
C GLU A 657 4.31 17.48 -0.71
N VAL A 658 4.63 17.91 -1.93
CA VAL A 658 5.92 18.53 -2.26
C VAL A 658 5.75 19.97 -2.76
N GLY A 659 4.62 20.26 -3.42
CA GLY A 659 4.24 21.60 -3.87
C GLY A 659 4.50 21.84 -5.35
N ALA A 660 4.23 20.87 -6.22
CA ALA A 660 4.24 21.11 -7.67
C ALA A 660 3.22 22.20 -8.04
N ARG A 661 3.64 23.18 -8.84
CA ARG A 661 2.78 24.31 -9.21
C ARG A 661 1.67 23.88 -10.17
N TRP A 662 2.01 23.06 -11.16
CA TRP A 662 1.12 22.61 -12.22
C TRP A 662 1.33 21.13 -12.56
N SER A 663 0.29 20.49 -13.10
CA SER A 663 0.34 19.09 -13.55
C SER A 663 0.12 18.99 -15.07
N LEU A 664 0.98 18.23 -15.76
CA LEU A 664 0.76 17.68 -17.11
C LEU A 664 0.39 16.21 -16.92
N VAL A 665 -0.87 15.87 -17.14
CA VAL A 665 -1.38 14.53 -16.84
C VAL A 665 -1.07 13.60 -18.02
N SER A 666 -0.51 12.41 -17.73
CA SER A 666 -0.33 11.33 -18.72
C SER A 666 -1.67 10.62 -19.00
N GLY A 667 -2.62 11.35 -19.57
CA GLY A 667 -4.00 10.91 -19.78
C GLY A 667 -4.14 9.71 -20.71
N MET A 668 -3.30 9.61 -21.74
CA MET A 668 -3.31 8.52 -22.71
C MET A 668 -2.87 7.18 -22.11
N SER A 669 -2.15 7.20 -20.99
CA SER A 669 -1.78 6.02 -20.21
C SER A 669 -2.94 5.55 -19.32
N TRP A 670 -4.12 5.35 -19.91
CA TRP A 670 -5.37 4.99 -19.20
C TRP A 670 -5.30 3.64 -18.49
N GLY A 671 -4.34 2.78 -18.83
CA GLY A 671 -4.09 1.52 -18.15
C GLY A 671 -3.24 1.64 -16.88
N TYR A 672 -2.62 2.80 -16.61
CA TYR A 672 -1.81 3.01 -15.40
C TYR A 672 -2.72 3.01 -14.17
N SER A 673 -2.27 2.31 -13.13
CA SER A 673 -2.90 2.22 -11.82
C SER A 673 -3.19 3.61 -11.24
N GLY A 674 -2.27 4.56 -11.37
CA GLY A 674 -2.47 5.94 -10.93
C GLY A 674 -3.47 6.79 -11.74
N ASN A 675 -4.02 6.24 -12.83
CA ASN A 675 -5.10 6.83 -13.63
C ASN A 675 -6.45 6.14 -13.41
N LEU A 676 -6.48 4.99 -12.73
CA LEU A 676 -7.67 4.20 -12.44
C LEU A 676 -8.10 4.48 -11.00
N GLY A 677 -9.22 5.18 -10.81
CA GLY A 677 -9.71 5.52 -9.48
C GLY A 677 -9.38 6.92 -8.97
N PHE A 678 -8.76 7.76 -9.81
CA PHE A 678 -8.31 9.10 -9.43
C PHE A 678 -8.94 10.19 -10.32
N PRO A 679 -9.47 11.28 -9.75
CA PRO A 679 -9.98 12.42 -10.52
C PRO A 679 -8.84 13.22 -11.17
N LEU A 680 -9.18 14.13 -12.08
CA LEU A 680 -8.21 15.10 -12.60
C LEU A 680 -7.63 15.97 -11.45
N PRO A 681 -6.30 16.17 -11.37
CA PRO A 681 -5.69 17.01 -10.33
C PRO A 681 -6.18 18.45 -10.40
N GLU A 682 -6.40 19.11 -9.26
CA GLU A 682 -6.87 20.51 -9.19
C GLU A 682 -5.98 21.49 -9.99
N ASN A 683 -4.67 21.26 -10.02
CA ASN A 683 -3.70 22.08 -10.73
C ASN A 683 -3.34 21.55 -12.13
N TRP A 684 -4.16 20.69 -12.75
CA TRP A 684 -3.90 20.22 -14.12
C TRP A 684 -3.87 21.40 -15.11
N SER A 685 -2.79 21.54 -15.85
CA SER A 685 -2.65 22.55 -16.92
C SER A 685 -2.77 21.92 -18.29
N PHE A 686 -2.28 20.68 -18.39
CA PHE A 686 -2.28 19.92 -19.63
C PHE A 686 -2.74 18.49 -19.34
N ASN A 687 -3.45 17.88 -20.27
CA ASN A 687 -3.77 16.45 -20.24
C ASN A 687 -3.45 15.86 -21.60
N GLN A 688 -2.42 15.01 -21.64
CA GLN A 688 -1.96 14.33 -22.85
C GLN A 688 -2.93 13.19 -23.15
N ILE A 689 -3.71 13.28 -24.23
CA ILE A 689 -4.84 12.36 -24.47
C ILE A 689 -4.63 11.37 -25.61
N ARG A 690 -3.71 11.65 -26.54
CA ARG A 690 -3.49 10.82 -27.73
C ARG A 690 -2.14 11.12 -28.38
N GLU A 691 -1.35 10.09 -28.65
CA GLU A 691 -0.24 10.17 -29.60
C GLU A 691 -0.72 9.87 -31.02
N TYR A 692 -0.23 10.61 -32.00
CA TYR A 692 -0.50 10.33 -33.41
C TYR A 692 0.60 10.86 -34.34
N GLU A 693 0.67 10.32 -35.55
CA GLU A 693 1.56 10.82 -36.60
C GLU A 693 0.91 12.07 -37.25
N PHE A 694 1.42 13.26 -36.93
CA PHE A 694 0.87 14.52 -37.42
C PHE A 694 1.19 14.75 -38.91
N GLN A 695 2.39 14.34 -39.31
CA GLN A 695 2.89 14.26 -40.68
C GLN A 695 3.83 13.05 -40.76
N PRO A 696 4.10 12.50 -41.97
CA PRO A 696 5.07 11.40 -42.12
C PRO A 696 6.40 11.68 -41.41
N GLY A 697 6.75 10.84 -40.44
CA GLY A 697 7.98 10.99 -39.63
C GLY A 697 7.94 12.08 -38.56
N TRP A 698 6.76 12.62 -38.23
CA TRP A 698 6.56 13.59 -37.16
C TRP A 698 5.42 13.14 -36.23
N GLY A 699 5.81 12.37 -35.20
CA GLY A 699 4.94 12.04 -34.07
C GLY A 699 4.66 13.26 -33.19
N LEU A 700 3.41 13.38 -32.76
CA LEU A 700 2.91 14.46 -31.93
C LEU A 700 1.95 13.91 -30.89
N ASP A 701 2.11 14.38 -29.66
CA ASP A 701 1.18 14.13 -28.58
C ASP A 701 0.15 15.25 -28.50
N HIS A 702 -1.13 14.90 -28.40
CA HIS A 702 -2.25 15.83 -28.35
C HIS A 702 -2.58 16.18 -26.90
N ASP A 703 -2.37 17.45 -26.52
CA ASP A 703 -2.53 17.93 -25.14
C ASP A 703 -3.69 18.89 -25.02
N VAL A 704 -4.68 18.55 -24.21
CA VAL A 704 -5.70 19.51 -23.81
C VAL A 704 -5.08 20.52 -22.88
N TRP A 705 -5.03 21.78 -23.31
CA TRP A 705 -4.52 22.90 -22.51
C TRP A 705 -5.68 23.61 -21.80
N ARG A 706 -5.61 23.67 -20.47
CA ARG A 706 -6.68 24.23 -19.64
C ARG A 706 -6.65 25.76 -19.62
N GLN A 707 -7.78 26.38 -19.96
CA GLN A 707 -7.94 27.82 -19.83
C GLN A 707 -7.75 28.28 -18.37
N GLY A 708 -6.95 29.33 -18.17
CA GLY A 708 -6.65 29.87 -16.84
C GLY A 708 -5.67 29.04 -16.02
N ALA A 709 -5.01 28.04 -16.61
CA ALA A 709 -3.90 27.31 -16.01
C ALA A 709 -2.55 27.88 -16.48
N ASP A 710 -1.47 27.08 -16.47
CA ASP A 710 -0.15 27.50 -16.94
C ASP A 710 -0.21 28.20 -18.31
N PRO A 711 0.16 29.49 -18.40
CA PRO A 711 0.11 30.23 -19.65
C PRO A 711 1.21 29.83 -20.63
N GLY A 712 2.18 29.01 -20.21
CA GLY A 712 3.39 28.73 -20.97
C GLY A 712 4.28 29.96 -21.17
N VAL A 713 5.38 29.76 -21.88
CA VAL A 713 6.32 30.79 -22.29
C VAL A 713 5.79 31.48 -23.55
N SER A 714 5.57 32.79 -23.45
CA SER A 714 5.11 33.63 -24.56
C SER A 714 6.09 34.74 -24.95
N THR A 715 7.18 34.89 -24.21
CA THR A 715 8.26 35.86 -24.47
C THR A 715 9.59 35.28 -24.02
N LEU A 716 10.70 35.77 -24.58
CA LEU A 716 12.06 35.46 -24.14
C LEU A 716 12.70 36.68 -23.48
N VAL A 717 13.65 36.43 -22.59
CA VAL A 717 14.48 37.50 -22.01
C VAL A 717 15.31 38.14 -23.13
N THR A 718 15.19 39.46 -23.30
CA THR A 718 15.96 40.23 -24.28
C THR A 718 17.33 40.61 -23.70
N GLY A 719 18.41 40.17 -24.35
CA GLY A 719 19.79 40.54 -24.03
C GLY A 719 20.37 39.84 -22.80
N GLN A 720 21.52 39.20 -22.97
CA GLN A 720 22.60 39.24 -21.98
C GLN A 720 23.80 39.92 -22.63
#